data_AF-A0A518H1M4-F1
#
_entry.id   AF-A0A518H1M4-F1
#
_cell.length_a   1.000
_cell.length_b   1.000
_cell.length_c   1.000
_cell.angle_alpha   90.00
_cell.angle_beta   90.00
_cell.angle_gamma   90.00
#
_symmetry.space_group_name_H-M   'P 1'
#
loop_
_entity.id
_entity.type
_entity.pdbx_description
1 polymer ?
#
loop_
_entity_poly.entity_id
_entity_poly.type
_entity_poly.pdbx_seq_one_letter_code
_entity_poly.pdbx_strand_id
1 'polypeptide(L)'
;MSGQVAKPEPSAGLGASAATPPSTPLRRGGAGRIAGALVTTFVVLAALGIGVGVGRYLLPTGAEGAGAVGVGSASPDAAGETVWACSMHPQIRQPNPGDCPICGMDLIPADEGGGGEAEALREVSISREARALLDLKVAPVERRYVTATVRMVGKVDYDETRLGYITAWVPGRLDRLFVDYTGVEVQEGDHMVSIYSPELYSAQAELIRARQAVEQRRSTTGALGAERLLESAREKLRLWGLTEGQIGQIESQDEPSENLTIYAPMSGIVIQKNVQEGMYVDTGTRIYTISDLSRLWVKLDAYESDLPWLRYGQEVEFTTEAYPGEVFTGTVAFIDPVLDAETRTVKVRVNVPNPSGRLKPDMFVRASVRAQVATAGRVMDPGLVGKWICRMHPGVVKDSAGDCDVCGMPLVRTESLGYVSAASAADESAEPLVVPVPAVLKTGTRAVVYVERPDADSPTYEGREIVLGPRAGDSYIVRAGLEEGERVVTQGNFKLDSALQIAAKPSMMNPDGGLEEVMEEALHAPPSVSRQLARLQEAAGAVRELGGSGDRAATREALRRFEDAVASVDASALQGRAAMAWKELSMRLRNDAVEGRWALSPGRETEAVDRLFADVGRLRSTFGLPDDPGTLLASAPLDVPPAFRDRLGPLWESYLAARDALVADDPEAARASAGAASAALAGIEADSLEGKARDLWDSARGDLDEALARMVDAEDLPALRSAFERWSTALRPVVASIGLAGPVGTVVAHSCSMALDDAGASWLQSGEEVRNPYMGQRMPRCTTGVEVVWDGPPPPAPVEAAPANIPDGFRRQLAGLWDAYLDLQGALASDDPDASRRAAGELGDVLASVDASTLEDDARDAWDRERENLRAAVDRMTEADGIEPLRAGFALMSEEMPVLFEAYRPEVGSPVYRMHCPMAFDGRGAAWLQATEEVRNPYFGSAMIRCATEVERIADARPEGSDRE
;
A
#
# COMPACT_ATOMS: atom_id res chain seq x y z
N MET A 1 33.78 -21.22 28.79
CA MET A 1 34.79 -22.16 28.27
C MET A 1 34.22 -23.57 28.36
N SER A 2 34.04 -24.17 27.18
CA SER A 2 33.89 -25.59 26.81
C SER A 2 33.15 -26.58 27.73
N GLY A 3 32.02 -27.08 27.20
CA GLY A 3 31.44 -28.39 27.53
C GLY A 3 30.57 -28.88 26.36
N GLN A 4 31.16 -29.70 25.48
CA GLN A 4 30.55 -30.25 24.26
C GLN A 4 29.42 -31.25 24.58
N VAL A 5 28.30 -31.14 23.85
CA VAL A 5 27.22 -32.13 23.79
C VAL A 5 27.25 -32.83 22.44
N ALA A 6 27.19 -34.16 22.48
CA ALA A 6 27.33 -35.06 21.35
C ALA A 6 26.03 -35.23 20.52
N LYS A 7 26.21 -35.35 19.20
CA LYS A 7 25.25 -35.81 18.18
C LYS A 7 25.06 -37.34 18.27
N PRO A 8 23.96 -37.88 17.72
CA PRO A 8 24.11 -39.06 16.88
C PRO A 8 23.30 -38.98 15.56
N GLU A 9 23.88 -39.56 14.50
CA GLU A 9 23.22 -39.99 13.27
C GLU A 9 23.27 -41.54 13.17
N PRO A 10 22.85 -42.19 12.07
CA PRO A 10 21.57 -42.87 11.92
C PRO A 10 21.73 -44.40 11.86
N SER A 11 20.63 -45.15 11.92
CA SER A 11 20.63 -46.60 11.66
C SER A 11 19.54 -47.00 10.67
N ALA A 12 19.92 -47.89 9.75
CA ALA A 12 19.13 -48.40 8.64
C ALA A 12 18.95 -49.93 8.75
N GLY A 13 17.79 -50.40 8.26
CA GLY A 13 17.49 -51.77 7.80
C GLY A 13 16.84 -52.69 8.83
N LEU A 14 15.81 -53.50 8.55
CA LEU A 14 15.10 -53.94 7.33
C LEU A 14 13.80 -54.66 7.78
N GLY A 15 12.72 -54.65 6.98
CA GLY A 15 11.85 -55.84 6.78
C GLY A 15 10.40 -55.87 7.28
N ALA A 16 9.47 -55.38 6.45
CA ALA A 16 8.20 -55.97 5.94
C ALA A 16 7.10 -56.65 6.82
N SER A 17 5.87 -56.16 6.53
CA SER A 17 4.60 -56.88 6.22
C SER A 17 3.51 -57.10 7.29
N ALA A 18 2.27 -56.85 6.83
CA ALA A 18 0.99 -56.62 7.49
C ALA A 18 0.19 -57.88 7.88
N ALA A 19 -0.80 -57.71 8.77
CA ALA A 19 -1.97 -58.58 8.87
C ALA A 19 -3.16 -57.92 9.63
N THR A 20 -4.34 -57.97 8.99
CA THR A 20 -5.70 -57.81 9.56
C THR A 20 -6.17 -59.15 10.16
N PRO A 21 -7.05 -59.19 11.19
CA PRO A 21 -7.59 -60.44 11.71
C PRO A 21 -9.08 -60.70 11.34
N PRO A 22 -9.58 -61.94 11.60
CA PRO A 22 -10.67 -62.58 10.87
C PRO A 22 -11.88 -62.99 11.74
N SER A 23 -12.94 -63.57 11.14
CA SER A 23 -13.65 -64.74 11.70
C SER A 23 -14.65 -65.35 10.70
N THR A 24 -14.95 -66.63 10.96
CA THR A 24 -15.27 -67.70 9.99
C THR A 24 -16.68 -68.31 10.31
N PRO A 25 -17.10 -69.54 9.90
CA PRO A 25 -18.36 -69.79 9.19
C PRO A 25 -19.36 -70.68 9.96
N LEU A 26 -20.49 -71.09 9.34
CA LEU A 26 -21.05 -72.46 9.42
C LEU A 26 -22.27 -72.67 8.49
N ARG A 27 -22.65 -73.95 8.34
CA ARG A 27 -23.09 -74.68 7.14
C ARG A 27 -24.46 -75.38 7.35
N ARG A 28 -25.21 -75.66 6.26
CA ARG A 28 -26.14 -76.81 5.96
C ARG A 28 -27.27 -76.29 5.06
N GLY A 29 -27.81 -76.97 4.05
CA GLY A 29 -27.73 -78.32 3.50
C GLY A 29 -28.68 -78.36 2.29
N GLY A 30 -28.46 -79.26 1.32
CA GLY A 30 -29.19 -79.27 0.06
C GLY A 30 -30.61 -79.83 0.10
N ALA A 31 -31.41 -79.44 -0.90
CA ALA A 31 -32.49 -80.24 -1.47
C ALA A 31 -32.75 -79.75 -2.91
N GLY A 32 -33.02 -80.69 -3.81
CA GLY A 32 -32.95 -80.50 -5.25
C GLY A 32 -34.14 -79.78 -5.89
N ARG A 33 -33.85 -79.31 -7.11
CA ARG A 33 -34.63 -79.32 -8.36
C ARG A 33 -36.18 -79.46 -8.25
N ILE A 34 -36.89 -78.59 -8.98
CA ILE A 34 -37.80 -78.89 -10.13
C ILE A 34 -38.92 -77.82 -10.23
N ALA A 35 -39.05 -77.26 -11.44
CA ALA A 35 -40.22 -76.61 -12.06
C ALA A 35 -40.77 -75.29 -11.51
N GLY A 36 -40.88 -74.27 -12.40
CA GLY A 36 -41.78 -73.13 -12.17
C GLY A 36 -41.40 -71.77 -12.75
N ALA A 37 -40.37 -71.65 -13.59
CA ALA A 37 -40.03 -70.39 -14.29
C ALA A 37 -40.72 -70.34 -15.67
N LEU A 38 -42.03 -70.12 -15.69
CA LEU A 38 -42.84 -69.84 -16.89
C LEU A 38 -44.22 -69.39 -16.38
N VAL A 39 -44.41 -68.09 -16.15
CA VAL A 39 -45.71 -67.37 -16.22
C VAL A 39 -45.55 -65.87 -15.87
N THR A 40 -44.55 -65.44 -15.10
CA THR A 40 -44.47 -64.03 -14.65
C THR A 40 -43.68 -63.07 -15.56
N THR A 41 -42.85 -63.56 -16.49
CA THR A 41 -42.11 -62.72 -17.45
C THR A 41 -42.94 -62.32 -18.67
N PHE A 42 -44.10 -62.95 -18.91
CA PHE A 42 -44.95 -62.68 -20.08
C PHE A 42 -45.90 -61.49 -19.89
N VAL A 43 -46.19 -61.08 -18.64
CA VAL A 43 -47.13 -59.98 -18.35
C VAL A 43 -46.48 -58.59 -18.49
N VAL A 44 -45.17 -58.47 -18.29
CA VAL A 44 -44.47 -57.17 -18.39
C VAL A 44 -44.11 -56.82 -19.85
N LEU A 45 -43.86 -57.82 -20.72
CA LEU A 45 -43.61 -57.59 -22.15
C LEU A 45 -44.90 -57.33 -22.96
N ALA A 46 -46.06 -57.81 -22.50
CA ALA A 46 -47.35 -57.53 -23.14
C ALA A 46 -47.83 -56.07 -22.92
N ALA A 47 -47.42 -55.42 -21.82
CA ALA A 47 -47.79 -54.03 -21.53
C ALA A 47 -46.99 -53.01 -22.37
N LEU A 48 -45.75 -53.32 -22.75
CA LEU A 48 -44.93 -52.45 -23.60
C LEU A 48 -45.31 -52.54 -25.10
N GLY A 49 -45.84 -53.68 -25.55
CA GLY A 49 -46.26 -53.88 -26.95
C GLY A 49 -47.59 -53.22 -27.34
N ILE A 50 -48.49 -52.97 -26.39
CA ILE A 50 -49.81 -52.39 -26.66
C ILE A 50 -49.75 -50.85 -26.78
N GLY A 51 -48.76 -50.19 -26.16
CA GLY A 51 -48.59 -48.73 -26.26
C GLY A 51 -48.07 -48.25 -27.62
N VAL A 52 -47.24 -49.04 -28.30
CA VAL A 52 -46.64 -48.67 -29.60
C VAL A 52 -47.58 -48.96 -30.78
N GLY A 53 -48.58 -49.84 -30.61
CA GLY A 53 -49.51 -50.24 -31.67
C GLY A 53 -50.66 -49.27 -31.98
N VAL A 54 -51.08 -48.43 -31.01
CA VAL A 54 -52.25 -47.54 -31.19
C VAL A 54 -51.88 -46.19 -31.82
N GLY A 55 -50.64 -45.73 -31.70
CA GLY A 55 -50.21 -44.43 -32.26
C GLY A 55 -50.08 -44.38 -33.79
N ARG A 56 -49.98 -45.54 -34.46
CA ARG A 56 -49.73 -45.62 -35.91
C ARG A 56 -51.00 -45.81 -36.76
N TYR A 57 -52.20 -45.82 -36.16
CA TYR A 57 -53.47 -46.06 -36.88
C TYR A 57 -54.40 -44.83 -36.99
N LEU A 58 -54.03 -43.64 -36.51
CA LEU A 58 -54.94 -42.49 -36.47
C LEU A 58 -54.54 -41.26 -37.30
N LEU A 59 -53.55 -41.34 -38.20
CA LEU A 59 -53.35 -40.30 -39.21
C LEU A 59 -53.17 -40.90 -40.62
N PRO A 60 -54.12 -40.65 -41.54
CA PRO A 60 -54.13 -41.26 -42.87
C PRO A 60 -53.28 -40.49 -43.89
N THR A 61 -52.48 -41.27 -44.62
CA THR A 61 -52.18 -41.27 -46.08
C THR A 61 -52.44 -39.99 -46.90
N GLY A 62 -51.40 -39.52 -47.58
CA GLY A 62 -51.47 -38.44 -48.57
C GLY A 62 -51.93 -38.85 -49.97
N ALA A 63 -52.03 -37.85 -50.85
CA ALA A 63 -51.57 -37.84 -52.25
C ALA A 63 -52.06 -36.59 -53.02
N GLU A 64 -51.13 -36.01 -53.80
CA GLU A 64 -51.27 -35.41 -55.15
C GLU A 64 -51.64 -33.91 -55.40
N GLY A 65 -50.84 -33.31 -56.30
CA GLY A 65 -51.06 -32.02 -56.99
C GLY A 65 -49.75 -31.22 -57.17
N ALA A 66 -48.83 -31.60 -58.06
CA ALA A 66 -48.73 -31.26 -59.50
C ALA A 66 -47.74 -30.10 -59.82
N GLY A 67 -46.88 -30.32 -60.84
CA GLY A 67 -45.70 -29.52 -61.20
C GLY A 67 -45.95 -28.09 -61.73
N ALA A 68 -44.92 -27.24 -61.69
CA ALA A 68 -44.05 -26.91 -62.84
C ALA A 68 -43.34 -25.54 -62.72
N VAL A 69 -41.99 -25.61 -62.69
CA VAL A 69 -40.98 -24.82 -63.45
C VAL A 69 -40.74 -23.31 -63.20
N GLY A 70 -39.44 -23.02 -62.98
CA GLY A 70 -38.71 -21.76 -63.21
C GLY A 70 -38.05 -21.26 -61.93
N VAL A 71 -36.75 -20.97 -61.78
CA VAL A 71 -35.64 -20.57 -62.66
C VAL A 71 -34.36 -20.81 -61.83
N GLY A 72 -33.31 -21.47 -62.33
CA GLY A 72 -32.12 -20.80 -62.89
C GLY A 72 -30.93 -20.73 -61.91
N SER A 73 -29.93 -21.57 -62.21
CA SER A 73 -28.50 -21.57 -61.80
C SER A 73 -27.92 -20.47 -60.89
N ALA A 74 -27.24 -20.90 -59.82
CA ALA A 74 -25.91 -20.42 -59.41
C ALA A 74 -25.15 -21.54 -58.63
N SER A 75 -23.83 -21.56 -58.81
CA SER A 75 -22.81 -22.58 -58.46
C SER A 75 -22.69 -23.00 -56.97
N PRO A 76 -22.00 -24.12 -56.69
CA PRO A 76 -21.71 -24.60 -55.33
C PRO A 76 -20.56 -23.79 -54.71
N ASP A 77 -20.65 -23.45 -53.42
CA ASP A 77 -19.52 -23.39 -52.49
C ASP A 77 -20.01 -23.08 -51.05
N ALA A 78 -19.24 -23.57 -50.08
CA ALA A 78 -19.37 -23.47 -48.62
C ALA A 78 -20.29 -24.48 -47.92
N ALA A 79 -19.79 -25.72 -47.76
CA ALA A 79 -20.19 -26.60 -46.65
C ALA A 79 -19.22 -26.35 -45.47
N GLY A 80 -19.72 -25.83 -44.35
CA GLY A 80 -18.97 -25.79 -43.10
C GLY A 80 -18.90 -27.19 -42.48
N GLU A 81 -17.71 -27.63 -42.05
CA GLU A 81 -17.51 -28.89 -41.35
C GLU A 81 -18.08 -28.81 -39.93
N THR A 82 -19.09 -29.63 -39.60
CA THR A 82 -19.65 -29.70 -38.24
C THR A 82 -18.71 -30.45 -37.29
N VAL A 83 -18.18 -29.76 -36.28
CA VAL A 83 -17.29 -30.34 -35.25
C VAL A 83 -18.11 -31.00 -34.14
N TRP A 84 -17.69 -32.17 -33.67
CA TRP A 84 -18.34 -32.96 -32.62
C TRP A 84 -17.50 -32.96 -31.34
N ALA A 85 -18.12 -32.73 -30.17
CA ALA A 85 -17.42 -32.61 -28.88
C ALA A 85 -18.05 -33.47 -27.77
N CYS A 86 -17.25 -33.87 -26.78
CA CYS A 86 -17.75 -34.65 -25.62
C CYS A 86 -18.22 -33.74 -24.49
N SER A 87 -19.41 -34.00 -23.93
CA SER A 87 -19.99 -33.21 -22.82
C SER A 87 -19.15 -33.20 -21.54
N MET A 88 -18.32 -34.23 -21.32
CA MET A 88 -17.46 -34.35 -20.14
C MET A 88 -15.98 -34.07 -20.40
N HIS A 89 -15.54 -34.13 -21.66
CA HIS A 89 -14.17 -33.85 -22.07
C HIS A 89 -14.21 -32.91 -23.28
N PRO A 90 -14.55 -31.62 -23.08
CA PRO A 90 -14.80 -30.69 -24.17
C PRO A 90 -13.58 -30.46 -25.07
N GLN A 91 -12.37 -30.76 -24.55
CA GLN A 91 -11.12 -30.75 -25.33
C GLN A 91 -11.06 -31.80 -26.45
N ILE A 92 -11.93 -32.82 -26.44
CA ILE A 92 -12.01 -33.80 -27.53
C ILE A 92 -12.97 -33.28 -28.59
N ARG A 93 -12.41 -32.76 -29.67
CA ARG A 93 -13.13 -32.32 -30.87
C ARG A 93 -12.78 -33.22 -32.05
N GLN A 94 -13.80 -33.75 -32.74
CA GLN A 94 -13.61 -34.59 -33.92
C GLN A 94 -14.47 -34.06 -35.07
N PRO A 95 -14.00 -34.17 -36.33
CA PRO A 95 -14.78 -33.76 -37.50
C PRO A 95 -16.00 -34.67 -37.76
N ASN A 96 -16.04 -35.85 -37.12
CA ASN A 96 -17.05 -36.87 -37.34
C ASN A 96 -17.68 -37.30 -36.01
N PRO A 97 -18.95 -37.76 -36.00
CA PRO A 97 -19.57 -38.38 -34.83
C PRO A 97 -18.82 -39.65 -34.42
N GLY A 98 -18.71 -39.89 -33.11
CA GLY A 98 -18.00 -41.05 -32.55
C GLY A 98 -18.03 -41.03 -31.03
N ASP A 99 -17.25 -41.91 -30.39
CA ASP A 99 -17.16 -41.99 -28.93
C ASP A 99 -15.97 -41.18 -28.42
N CYS A 100 -16.14 -40.53 -27.27
CA CYS A 100 -15.03 -39.89 -26.58
C CYS A 100 -13.98 -40.94 -26.15
N PRO A 101 -12.69 -40.81 -26.53
CA PRO A 101 -11.65 -41.78 -26.17
C PRO A 101 -11.29 -41.76 -24.68
N ILE A 102 -11.74 -40.76 -23.92
CA ILE A 102 -11.48 -40.64 -22.47
C ILE A 102 -12.58 -41.31 -21.65
N CYS A 103 -13.85 -40.99 -21.92
CA CYS A 103 -14.98 -41.49 -21.12
C CYS A 103 -15.95 -42.42 -21.85
N GLY A 104 -15.76 -42.67 -23.13
CA GLY A 104 -16.58 -43.59 -23.93
C GLY A 104 -18.04 -43.14 -24.13
N MET A 105 -18.34 -41.85 -23.97
CA MET A 105 -19.66 -41.29 -24.26
C MET A 105 -19.70 -40.73 -25.68
N ASP A 106 -20.85 -40.85 -26.35
CA ASP A 106 -21.11 -40.30 -27.68
C ASP A 106 -20.75 -38.81 -27.74
N LEU A 107 -19.98 -38.42 -28.76
CA LEU A 107 -19.74 -37.03 -29.10
C LEU A 107 -21.05 -36.42 -29.60
N ILE A 108 -21.35 -35.21 -29.14
CA ILE A 108 -22.52 -34.43 -29.54
C ILE A 108 -22.08 -33.36 -30.54
N PRO A 109 -22.92 -33.00 -31.53
CA PRO A 109 -22.56 -31.96 -32.49
C PRO A 109 -22.41 -30.64 -31.73
N ALA A 110 -21.26 -29.98 -31.88
CA ALA A 110 -21.07 -28.64 -31.35
C ALA A 110 -21.82 -27.69 -32.30
N ASP A 111 -23.06 -27.34 -31.94
CA ASP A 111 -23.81 -26.33 -32.68
C ASP A 111 -23.01 -25.01 -32.64
N GLU A 112 -22.75 -24.44 -33.81
CA GLU A 112 -22.48 -23.00 -33.99
C GLU A 112 -23.79 -22.24 -33.70
N GLY A 113 -24.18 -22.24 -32.43
CA GLY A 113 -25.39 -21.57 -31.96
C GLY A 113 -25.23 -20.06 -32.03
N GLY A 114 -25.67 -19.48 -33.15
CA GLY A 114 -25.93 -18.04 -33.31
C GLY A 114 -24.77 -17.27 -33.95
N GLY A 115 -24.85 -17.07 -35.26
CA GLY A 115 -23.98 -16.16 -36.03
C GLY A 115 -24.24 -14.69 -35.70
N GLY A 116 -23.92 -14.29 -34.47
CA GLY A 116 -23.47 -12.93 -34.16
C GLY A 116 -21.98 -13.02 -33.86
N GLU A 117 -21.20 -12.06 -34.34
CA GLU A 117 -19.79 -11.92 -33.94
C GLU A 117 -19.74 -11.82 -32.40
N ALA A 118 -19.37 -12.91 -31.73
CA ALA A 118 -19.28 -12.92 -30.27
C ALA A 118 -18.19 -11.92 -29.86
N GLU A 119 -18.58 -10.82 -29.23
CA GLU A 119 -17.65 -9.77 -28.78
C GLU A 119 -16.83 -10.22 -27.56
N ALA A 120 -17.20 -11.31 -26.89
CA ALA A 120 -16.52 -11.86 -25.72
C ALA A 120 -16.44 -13.39 -25.69
N LEU A 121 -15.31 -13.89 -25.16
CA LEU A 121 -15.04 -15.33 -24.95
C LEU A 121 -16.10 -16.03 -24.07
N ARG A 122 -16.64 -15.33 -23.07
CA ARG A 122 -17.58 -15.86 -22.07
C ARG A 122 -19.04 -15.54 -22.38
N GLU A 123 -19.36 -15.27 -23.64
CA GLU A 123 -20.71 -14.91 -24.06
C GLU A 123 -21.56 -16.13 -24.45
N VAL A 124 -22.80 -16.15 -23.94
CA VAL A 124 -23.83 -17.12 -24.27
C VAL A 124 -25.13 -16.40 -24.66
N SER A 125 -25.60 -16.67 -25.88
CA SER A 125 -26.86 -16.15 -26.41
C SER A 125 -27.90 -17.28 -26.45
N ILE A 126 -29.11 -17.01 -25.98
CA ILE A 126 -30.21 -17.99 -25.94
C ILE A 126 -31.50 -17.41 -26.51
N SER A 127 -32.41 -18.26 -26.98
CA SER A 127 -33.73 -17.81 -27.44
C SER A 127 -34.59 -17.29 -26.27
N ARG A 128 -35.62 -16.49 -26.58
CA ARG A 128 -36.55 -15.97 -25.56
C ARG A 128 -37.35 -17.10 -24.89
N GLU A 129 -37.69 -18.13 -25.65
CA GLU A 129 -38.35 -19.34 -25.16
C GLU A 129 -37.43 -20.12 -24.22
N ALA A 130 -36.14 -20.26 -24.59
CA ALA A 130 -35.14 -20.87 -23.73
C ALA A 130 -34.97 -20.10 -22.42
N ARG A 131 -34.90 -18.76 -22.46
CA ARG A 131 -34.88 -17.92 -21.24
C ARG A 131 -36.08 -18.19 -20.33
N ALA A 132 -37.28 -18.31 -20.89
CA ALA A 132 -38.51 -18.59 -20.14
C ALA A 132 -38.52 -20.02 -19.56
N LEU A 133 -38.12 -21.02 -20.35
CA LEU A 133 -38.03 -22.43 -19.92
C LEU A 133 -36.98 -22.64 -18.83
N LEU A 134 -35.88 -21.88 -18.87
CA LEU A 134 -34.82 -21.94 -17.88
C LEU A 134 -35.20 -21.24 -16.55
N ASP A 135 -36.30 -20.48 -16.53
CA ASP A 135 -36.74 -19.58 -15.43
C ASP A 135 -35.61 -18.64 -14.97
N LEU A 136 -34.96 -17.98 -15.95
CA LEU A 136 -33.87 -17.05 -15.65
C LEU A 136 -34.41 -15.78 -15.00
N LYS A 137 -33.90 -15.51 -13.79
CA LYS A 137 -34.17 -14.26 -13.05
C LYS A 137 -32.90 -13.47 -12.90
N VAL A 138 -33.04 -12.16 -12.99
CA VAL A 138 -31.95 -11.21 -12.82
C VAL A 138 -32.22 -10.26 -11.66
N ALA A 139 -31.16 -9.74 -11.05
CA ALA A 139 -31.21 -8.67 -10.05
C ALA A 139 -30.19 -7.59 -10.40
N PRO A 140 -30.48 -6.31 -10.11
CA PRO A 140 -29.51 -5.24 -10.32
C PRO A 140 -28.36 -5.35 -9.31
N VAL A 141 -27.17 -4.98 -9.74
CA VAL A 141 -26.02 -4.69 -8.88
C VAL A 141 -26.18 -3.27 -8.37
N GLU A 142 -26.17 -3.10 -7.05
CA GLU A 142 -26.42 -1.82 -6.39
C GLU A 142 -25.33 -1.52 -5.37
N ARG A 143 -25.08 -0.24 -5.13
CA ARG A 143 -24.32 0.19 -3.96
C ARG A 143 -25.28 0.35 -2.79
N ARG A 144 -25.00 -0.31 -1.68
CA ARG A 144 -25.70 -0.07 -0.40
C ARG A 144 -24.93 -0.63 0.77
N TYR A 145 -25.12 -0.04 1.95
CA TYR A 145 -24.65 -0.66 3.18
C TYR A 145 -25.34 -2.01 3.42
N VAL A 146 -24.53 -3.01 3.75
CA VAL A 146 -25.00 -4.34 4.12
C VAL A 146 -24.76 -4.56 5.61
N THR A 147 -25.76 -5.11 6.28
CA THR A 147 -25.65 -5.50 7.68
C THR A 147 -25.35 -6.99 7.77
N ALA A 148 -24.20 -7.34 8.35
CA ALA A 148 -23.91 -8.70 8.74
C ALA A 148 -24.48 -8.94 10.14
N THR A 149 -25.39 -9.91 10.26
CA THR A 149 -25.95 -10.33 11.54
C THR A 149 -25.19 -11.56 12.04
N VAL A 150 -24.34 -11.37 13.05
CA VAL A 150 -23.65 -12.46 13.72
C VAL A 150 -24.56 -12.98 14.83
N ARG A 151 -24.86 -14.28 14.81
CA ARG A 151 -25.65 -14.93 15.86
C ARG A 151 -24.73 -15.75 16.75
N MET A 152 -24.78 -15.49 18.04
CA MET A 152 -23.97 -16.18 19.04
C MET A 152 -24.86 -16.79 20.10
N VAL A 153 -24.36 -17.83 20.74
CA VAL A 153 -24.96 -18.43 21.92
C VAL A 153 -23.99 -18.28 23.08
N GLY A 154 -24.51 -18.31 24.30
CA GLY A 154 -23.66 -18.20 25.46
C GLY A 154 -24.44 -18.27 26.75
N LYS A 155 -23.84 -17.75 27.82
CA LYS A 155 -24.48 -17.68 29.13
C LYS A 155 -24.14 -16.41 29.89
N VAL A 156 -25.03 -16.04 30.80
CA VAL A 156 -24.78 -15.01 31.80
C VAL A 156 -23.78 -15.56 32.83
N ASP A 157 -22.82 -14.74 33.24
CA ASP A 157 -21.79 -15.06 34.22
C ASP A 157 -21.59 -13.89 35.19
N TYR A 158 -20.91 -14.15 36.30
CA TYR A 158 -20.56 -13.13 37.28
C TYR A 158 -19.57 -12.13 36.70
N ASP A 159 -19.70 -10.87 37.13
CA ASP A 159 -18.61 -9.90 36.95
C ASP A 159 -17.51 -10.22 37.96
N GLU A 160 -16.42 -10.84 37.50
CA GLU A 160 -15.30 -11.27 38.35
C GLU A 160 -14.62 -10.10 39.06
N THR A 161 -14.74 -8.86 38.55
CA THR A 161 -14.21 -7.64 39.19
C THR A 161 -15.06 -7.18 40.37
N ARG A 162 -16.26 -7.75 40.53
CA ARG A 162 -17.22 -7.45 41.61
C ARG A 162 -17.42 -8.63 42.56
N LEU A 163 -16.45 -9.54 42.62
CA LEU A 163 -16.44 -10.64 43.58
C LEU A 163 -15.65 -10.24 44.84
N GLY A 164 -16.33 -10.32 45.98
CA GLY A 164 -15.73 -10.19 47.30
C GLY A 164 -15.51 -11.57 47.93
N TYR A 165 -14.35 -11.79 48.50
CA TYR A 165 -14.03 -13.02 49.23
C TYR A 165 -13.88 -12.71 50.72
N ILE A 166 -14.62 -13.44 51.57
CA ILE A 166 -14.42 -13.38 53.01
C ILE A 166 -13.59 -14.59 53.40
N THR A 167 -12.39 -14.35 53.91
CA THR A 167 -11.45 -15.38 54.37
C THR A 167 -11.23 -15.26 55.88
N ALA A 168 -10.92 -16.38 56.53
CA ALA A 168 -10.45 -16.37 57.91
C ALA A 168 -9.06 -15.72 57.99
N TRP A 169 -8.89 -14.66 58.77
CA TRP A 169 -7.58 -14.04 59.00
C TRP A 169 -6.80 -14.72 60.12
N VAL A 170 -7.51 -15.31 61.07
CA VAL A 170 -6.96 -16.07 62.20
C VAL A 170 -7.54 -17.50 62.21
N PRO A 171 -6.78 -18.50 62.66
CA PRO A 171 -7.32 -19.82 62.85
C PRO A 171 -8.32 -19.82 64.02
N GLY A 172 -9.39 -20.59 63.89
CA GLY A 172 -10.41 -20.63 64.94
C GLY A 172 -11.62 -21.48 64.59
N ARG A 173 -12.50 -21.67 65.57
CA ARG A 173 -13.78 -22.37 65.39
C ARG A 173 -14.88 -21.37 65.05
N LEU A 174 -15.67 -21.67 64.04
CA LEU A 174 -16.85 -20.88 63.69
C LEU A 174 -17.98 -21.23 64.65
N ASP A 175 -18.30 -20.34 65.58
CA ASP A 175 -19.29 -20.60 66.63
C ASP A 175 -20.73 -20.35 66.14
N ARG A 176 -20.92 -19.32 65.31
CA ARG A 176 -22.24 -18.96 64.76
C ARG A 176 -22.12 -18.33 63.38
N LEU A 177 -22.90 -18.82 62.42
CA LEU A 177 -23.06 -18.21 61.10
C LEU A 177 -24.32 -17.34 61.15
N PHE A 178 -24.17 -16.03 60.95
CA PHE A 178 -25.33 -15.14 60.80
C PHE A 178 -25.93 -15.28 59.41
N VAL A 179 -25.11 -15.61 58.40
CA VAL A 179 -25.55 -15.96 57.05
C VAL A 179 -25.37 -17.48 56.84
N ASP A 180 -26.44 -18.22 57.00
CA ASP A 180 -26.44 -19.69 57.05
C ASP A 180 -26.79 -20.37 55.71
N TYR A 181 -27.22 -19.64 54.68
CA TYR A 181 -27.46 -20.17 53.33
C TYR A 181 -26.99 -19.20 52.22
N THR A 182 -26.85 -19.69 50.99
CA THR A 182 -26.51 -18.89 49.82
C THR A 182 -27.75 -18.18 49.25
N GLY A 183 -27.55 -17.04 48.59
CA GLY A 183 -28.62 -16.20 48.05
C GLY A 183 -29.09 -15.08 48.98
N VAL A 184 -28.53 -14.99 50.19
CA VAL A 184 -28.77 -13.88 51.12
C VAL A 184 -28.11 -12.62 50.58
N GLU A 185 -28.86 -11.53 50.54
CA GLU A 185 -28.36 -10.18 50.26
C GLU A 185 -27.80 -9.58 51.55
N VAL A 186 -26.59 -9.04 51.48
CA VAL A 186 -25.85 -8.44 52.60
C VAL A 186 -25.41 -7.04 52.21
N GLN A 187 -25.40 -6.13 53.18
CA GLN A 187 -24.83 -4.79 53.06
C GLN A 187 -23.42 -4.77 53.65
N GLU A 188 -22.58 -3.86 53.17
CA GLU A 188 -21.27 -3.61 53.78
C GLU A 188 -21.41 -3.33 55.28
N GLY A 189 -20.66 -4.06 56.11
CA GLY A 189 -20.74 -3.99 57.56
C GLY A 189 -21.71 -4.98 58.23
N ASP A 190 -22.51 -5.74 57.47
CA ASP A 190 -23.39 -6.74 58.05
C ASP A 190 -22.62 -7.87 58.75
N HIS A 191 -23.23 -8.44 59.81
CA HIS A 191 -22.65 -9.55 60.56
C HIS A 191 -22.69 -10.82 59.70
N MET A 192 -21.53 -11.44 59.46
CA MET A 192 -21.43 -12.65 58.62
C MET A 192 -21.25 -13.91 59.45
N VAL A 193 -20.21 -13.95 60.28
CA VAL A 193 -19.86 -15.12 61.10
C VAL A 193 -19.17 -14.68 62.39
N SER A 194 -19.43 -15.40 63.48
CA SER A 194 -18.71 -15.31 64.74
C SER A 194 -17.65 -16.41 64.83
N ILE A 195 -16.40 -16.04 65.08
CA ILE A 195 -15.27 -16.95 65.24
C ILE A 195 -14.72 -16.89 66.67
N TYR A 196 -14.51 -18.07 67.27
CA TYR A 196 -13.72 -18.27 68.48
C TYR A 196 -12.28 -18.59 68.08
N SER A 197 -11.32 -17.77 68.51
CA SER A 197 -9.90 -17.97 68.24
C SER A 197 -9.06 -17.74 69.50
N PRO A 198 -8.38 -18.78 70.01
CA PRO A 198 -7.44 -18.64 71.14
C PRO A 198 -6.33 -17.63 70.89
N GLU A 199 -5.83 -17.56 69.65
CA GLU A 199 -4.78 -16.65 69.21
C GLU A 199 -5.28 -15.21 69.25
N LEU A 200 -6.52 -14.98 68.80
CA LEU A 200 -7.15 -13.67 68.86
C LEU A 200 -7.39 -13.24 70.31
N TYR A 201 -7.89 -14.13 71.17
CA TYR A 201 -8.07 -13.85 72.59
C TYR A 201 -6.74 -13.42 73.25
N SER A 202 -5.65 -14.12 72.93
CA SER A 202 -4.31 -13.80 73.43
C SER A 202 -3.81 -12.44 72.93
N ALA A 203 -4.07 -12.10 71.66
CA ALA A 203 -3.70 -10.81 71.08
C ALA A 203 -4.54 -9.64 71.65
N GLN A 204 -5.82 -9.86 71.93
CA GLN A 204 -6.65 -8.88 72.62
C GLN A 204 -6.15 -8.61 74.05
N ALA A 205 -5.78 -9.66 74.79
CA ALA A 205 -5.19 -9.53 76.12
C ALA A 205 -3.86 -8.74 76.10
N GLU A 206 -3.06 -8.93 75.04
CA GLU A 206 -1.83 -8.17 74.80
C GLU A 206 -2.12 -6.68 74.61
N LEU A 207 -3.11 -6.33 73.78
CA LEU A 207 -3.54 -4.94 73.53
C LEU A 207 -4.05 -4.26 74.80
N ILE A 208 -4.95 -4.91 75.54
CA ILE A 208 -5.54 -4.38 76.78
C ILE A 208 -4.46 -4.13 77.82
N ARG A 209 -3.50 -5.06 77.99
CA ARG A 209 -2.36 -4.88 78.91
C ARG A 209 -1.44 -3.74 78.46
N ALA A 210 -1.19 -3.61 77.16
CA ALA A 210 -0.39 -2.51 76.63
C ALA A 210 -1.05 -1.15 76.90
N ARG A 211 -2.38 -1.03 76.72
CA ARG A 211 -3.15 0.17 77.09
C ARG A 211 -3.01 0.50 78.57
N GLN A 212 -3.25 -0.47 79.46
CA GLN A 212 -3.14 -0.29 80.91
C GLN A 212 -1.72 0.16 81.31
N ALA A 213 -0.68 -0.37 80.65
CA ALA A 213 0.71 0.03 80.90
C ALA A 213 0.98 1.49 80.49
N VAL A 214 0.38 1.97 79.39
CA VAL A 214 0.44 3.38 78.97
C VAL A 214 -0.25 4.27 80.01
N GLU A 215 -1.47 3.92 80.44
CA GLU A 215 -2.24 4.69 81.44
C GLU A 215 -1.49 4.82 82.77
N GLN A 216 -0.88 3.74 83.26
CA GLN A 216 -0.12 3.73 84.51
C GLN A 216 1.18 4.55 84.44
N ARG A 217 1.76 4.73 83.24
CA ARG A 217 3.07 5.38 83.03
C ARG A 217 3.01 6.77 82.41
N ARG A 218 1.81 7.34 82.25
CA ARG A 218 1.53 8.65 81.61
C ARG A 218 2.43 9.82 82.07
N SER A 219 3.06 9.75 83.23
CA SER A 219 3.92 10.80 83.81
C SER A 219 5.37 10.37 84.09
N THR A 220 5.89 9.31 83.44
CA THR A 220 7.25 8.78 83.67
C THR A 220 8.08 8.64 82.39
N THR A 221 9.41 8.61 82.52
CA THR A 221 10.38 8.47 81.41
C THR A 221 10.22 7.18 80.57
N GLY A 222 9.37 6.23 81.00
CA GLY A 222 9.06 4.99 80.28
C GLY A 222 7.77 5.02 79.43
N ALA A 223 7.09 6.16 79.32
CA ALA A 223 5.84 6.31 78.56
C ALA A 223 6.01 5.95 77.06
N LEU A 224 7.09 6.41 76.42
CA LEU A 224 7.35 6.17 74.99
C LEU A 224 7.48 4.68 74.63
N GLY A 225 8.03 3.86 75.53
CA GLY A 225 8.14 2.42 75.32
C GLY A 225 6.78 1.71 75.43
N ALA A 226 5.93 2.15 76.36
CA ALA A 226 4.58 1.62 76.50
C ALA A 226 3.69 2.01 75.30
N GLU A 227 3.83 3.23 74.79
CA GLU A 227 3.10 3.70 73.60
C GLU A 227 3.46 2.88 72.35
N ARG A 228 4.76 2.56 72.14
CA ARG A 228 5.17 1.69 71.03
C ARG A 228 4.62 0.27 71.14
N LEU A 229 4.49 -0.26 72.36
CA LEU A 229 3.89 -1.59 72.58
C LEU A 229 2.40 -1.58 72.26
N LEU A 230 1.68 -0.54 72.68
CA LEU A 230 0.28 -0.35 72.34
C LEU A 230 0.09 -0.26 70.83
N GLU A 231 0.92 0.55 70.16
CA GLU A 231 0.88 0.69 68.70
C GLU A 231 1.21 -0.63 67.98
N SER A 232 2.20 -1.38 68.46
CA SER A 232 2.53 -2.70 67.90
C SER A 232 1.38 -3.70 68.06
N ALA A 233 0.64 -3.64 69.17
CA ALA A 233 -0.51 -4.52 69.40
C ALA A 233 -1.71 -4.13 68.53
N ARG A 234 -1.95 -2.82 68.31
CA ARG A 234 -2.94 -2.32 67.34
C ARG A 234 -2.63 -2.81 65.93
N GLU A 235 -1.39 -2.60 65.50
CA GLU A 235 -0.95 -2.94 64.16
C GLU A 235 -1.08 -4.45 63.89
N LYS A 236 -0.78 -5.28 64.89
CA LYS A 236 -0.98 -6.74 64.81
C LYS A 236 -2.44 -7.12 64.56
N LEU A 237 -3.39 -6.51 65.27
CA LEU A 237 -4.82 -6.78 65.08
C LEU A 237 -5.35 -6.21 63.75
N ARG A 238 -4.85 -5.03 63.34
CA ARG A 238 -5.16 -4.41 62.03
C ARG A 238 -4.71 -5.31 60.87
N LEU A 239 -3.51 -5.88 60.96
CA LEU A 239 -2.98 -6.84 59.98
C LEU A 239 -3.77 -8.16 59.96
N TRP A 240 -4.44 -8.52 61.05
CA TRP A 240 -5.38 -9.64 61.11
C TRP A 240 -6.80 -9.27 60.64
N GLY A 241 -6.95 -8.12 59.98
CA GLY A 241 -8.18 -7.71 59.30
C GLY A 241 -9.26 -7.13 60.22
N LEU A 242 -8.95 -6.85 61.49
CA LEU A 242 -9.89 -6.14 62.37
C LEU A 242 -9.98 -4.67 61.95
N THR A 243 -11.20 -4.14 61.95
CA THR A 243 -11.46 -2.72 61.69
C THR A 243 -10.99 -1.84 62.84
N GLU A 244 -10.64 -0.58 62.57
CA GLU A 244 -10.31 0.41 63.61
C GLU A 244 -11.40 0.52 64.69
N GLY A 245 -12.67 0.39 64.29
CA GLY A 245 -13.80 0.36 65.23
C GLY A 245 -13.77 -0.86 66.15
N GLN A 246 -13.44 -2.05 65.65
CA GLN A 246 -13.28 -3.25 66.47
C GLN A 246 -12.07 -3.15 67.40
N ILE A 247 -10.94 -2.63 66.93
CA ILE A 247 -9.73 -2.43 67.74
C ILE A 247 -10.04 -1.44 68.87
N GLY A 248 -10.67 -0.30 68.57
CA GLY A 248 -11.09 0.67 69.57
C GLY A 248 -12.07 0.11 70.61
N GLN A 249 -12.99 -0.77 70.19
CA GLN A 249 -13.88 -1.48 71.10
C GLN A 249 -13.11 -2.40 72.04
N ILE A 250 -12.18 -3.20 71.53
CA ILE A 250 -11.32 -4.09 72.34
C ILE A 250 -10.47 -3.26 73.31
N GLU A 251 -9.93 -2.12 72.88
CA GLU A 251 -9.15 -1.23 73.75
C GLU A 251 -10.00 -0.66 74.89
N SER A 252 -11.26 -0.33 74.63
CA SER A 252 -12.17 0.18 75.66
C SER A 252 -12.61 -0.87 76.68
N GLN A 253 -12.39 -2.16 76.40
CA GLN A 253 -12.72 -3.26 77.29
C GLN A 253 -11.63 -3.49 78.35
N ASP A 254 -12.04 -4.02 79.51
CA ASP A 254 -11.14 -4.43 80.57
C ASP A 254 -10.73 -5.92 80.46
N GLU A 255 -11.53 -6.73 79.75
CA GLU A 255 -11.29 -8.16 79.53
C GLU A 255 -11.39 -8.50 78.03
N PRO A 256 -10.58 -9.46 77.53
CA PRO A 256 -10.66 -9.91 76.14
C PRO A 256 -11.97 -10.66 75.86
N SER A 257 -12.49 -10.52 74.65
CA SER A 257 -13.67 -11.23 74.18
C SER A 257 -13.29 -12.59 73.56
N GLU A 258 -14.04 -13.64 73.91
CA GLU A 258 -13.83 -15.00 73.36
C GLU A 258 -14.20 -15.10 71.87
N ASN A 259 -15.16 -14.29 71.42
CA ASN A 259 -15.74 -14.34 70.09
C ASN A 259 -15.56 -13.00 69.36
N LEU A 260 -15.23 -13.08 68.07
CA LEU A 260 -15.18 -11.94 67.17
C LEU A 260 -16.12 -12.14 65.99
N THR A 261 -16.88 -11.11 65.65
CA THR A 261 -17.70 -11.12 64.44
C THR A 261 -16.90 -10.61 63.24
N ILE A 262 -16.91 -11.39 62.16
CA ILE A 262 -16.42 -10.99 60.84
C ILE A 262 -17.58 -10.34 60.09
N TYR A 263 -17.33 -9.16 59.51
CA TYR A 263 -18.32 -8.36 58.79
C TYR A 263 -18.20 -8.49 57.27
N ALA A 264 -19.25 -8.11 56.55
CA ALA A 264 -19.24 -8.05 55.10
C ALA A 264 -18.34 -6.89 54.61
N PRO A 265 -17.34 -7.13 53.74
CA PRO A 265 -16.46 -6.07 53.22
C PRO A 265 -17.09 -5.29 52.06
N MET A 266 -18.21 -5.75 51.51
CA MET A 266 -18.95 -5.09 50.43
C MET A 266 -20.42 -5.54 50.44
N SER A 267 -21.29 -4.70 49.91
CA SER A 267 -22.69 -5.06 49.65
C SER A 267 -22.80 -6.02 48.45
N GLY A 268 -23.69 -7.00 48.52
CA GLY A 268 -23.95 -7.94 47.44
C GLY A 268 -24.71 -9.19 47.90
N ILE A 269 -24.70 -10.24 47.08
CA ILE A 269 -25.37 -11.51 47.37
C ILE A 269 -24.34 -12.60 47.65
N VAL A 270 -24.57 -13.41 48.68
CA VAL A 270 -23.71 -14.55 49.02
C VAL A 270 -23.93 -15.68 48.02
N ILE A 271 -23.00 -15.87 47.09
CA ILE A 271 -23.11 -16.88 46.03
C ILE A 271 -22.55 -18.24 46.45
N GLN A 272 -21.61 -18.26 47.40
CA GLN A 272 -21.01 -19.50 47.92
C GLN A 272 -20.76 -19.37 49.42
N LYS A 273 -21.03 -20.47 50.14
CA LYS A 273 -20.71 -20.69 51.54
C LYS A 273 -19.93 -22.00 51.65
N ASN A 274 -18.65 -21.94 52.00
CA ASN A 274 -17.77 -23.11 52.02
C ASN A 274 -17.60 -23.74 53.41
N VAL A 275 -18.31 -23.21 54.42
CA VAL A 275 -18.15 -23.59 55.82
C VAL A 275 -19.49 -23.92 56.48
N GLN A 276 -19.43 -24.59 57.63
CA GLN A 276 -20.57 -24.88 58.49
C GLN A 276 -20.29 -24.44 59.93
N GLU A 277 -21.35 -24.18 60.70
CA GLU A 277 -21.22 -23.91 62.14
C GLU A 277 -20.52 -25.07 62.85
N GLY A 278 -19.64 -24.74 63.79
CA GLY A 278 -18.79 -25.68 64.53
C GLY A 278 -17.49 -26.09 63.81
N MET A 279 -17.32 -25.74 62.53
CA MET A 279 -16.10 -26.05 61.78
C MET A 279 -14.91 -25.24 62.29
N TYR A 280 -13.72 -25.85 62.33
CA TYR A 280 -12.46 -25.16 62.56
C TYR A 280 -11.87 -24.73 61.21
N VAL A 281 -11.43 -23.48 61.11
CA VAL A 281 -10.86 -22.90 59.89
C VAL A 281 -9.44 -22.42 60.14
N ASP A 282 -8.58 -22.56 59.14
CA ASP A 282 -7.22 -22.03 59.13
C ASP A 282 -7.17 -20.65 58.46
N THR A 283 -6.11 -19.89 58.73
CA THR A 283 -5.87 -18.61 58.05
C THR A 283 -5.84 -18.79 56.52
N GLY A 284 -6.58 -17.94 55.81
CA GLY A 284 -6.75 -18.00 54.36
C GLY A 284 -7.93 -18.86 53.90
N THR A 285 -8.58 -19.62 54.80
CA THR A 285 -9.77 -20.41 54.45
C THR A 285 -10.88 -19.48 53.98
N ARG A 286 -11.41 -19.71 52.78
CA ARG A 286 -12.50 -18.91 52.20
C ARG A 286 -13.84 -19.33 52.81
N ILE A 287 -14.44 -18.46 53.60
CA ILE A 287 -15.70 -18.66 54.33
C ILE A 287 -16.88 -18.41 53.38
N TYR A 288 -16.93 -17.22 52.79
CA TYR A 288 -18.00 -16.78 51.89
C TYR A 288 -17.46 -16.19 50.59
N THR A 289 -18.32 -16.17 49.59
CA THR A 289 -18.15 -15.39 48.36
C THR A 289 -19.36 -14.50 48.16
N ILE A 290 -19.12 -13.21 48.02
CA ILE A 290 -20.14 -12.19 47.79
C ILE A 290 -19.99 -11.68 46.35
N SER A 291 -21.10 -11.45 45.67
CA SER A 291 -21.11 -10.86 44.33
C SER A 291 -22.15 -9.75 44.24
N ASP A 292 -21.77 -8.62 43.66
CA ASP A 292 -22.73 -7.60 43.25
C ASP A 292 -23.31 -7.95 41.87
N LEU A 293 -24.59 -8.34 41.84
CA LEU A 293 -25.31 -8.77 40.62
C LEU A 293 -25.94 -7.60 39.84
N SER A 294 -25.72 -6.34 40.24
CA SER A 294 -26.24 -5.16 39.52
C SER A 294 -25.62 -4.99 38.13
N ARG A 295 -24.46 -5.61 37.90
CA ARG A 295 -23.81 -5.74 36.60
C ARG A 295 -23.34 -7.17 36.43
N LEU A 296 -23.57 -7.73 35.26
CA LEU A 296 -23.21 -9.09 34.91
C LEU A 296 -22.40 -9.10 33.62
N TRP A 297 -21.68 -10.20 33.41
CA TRP A 297 -21.07 -10.49 32.13
C TRP A 297 -21.94 -11.47 31.37
N VAL A 298 -21.93 -11.35 30.05
CA VAL A 298 -22.46 -12.38 29.17
C VAL A 298 -21.29 -12.90 28.36
N LYS A 299 -20.98 -14.19 28.52
CA LYS A 299 -19.91 -14.88 27.78
C LYS A 299 -20.54 -15.59 26.59
N LEU A 300 -20.26 -15.09 25.39
CA LEU A 300 -20.77 -15.56 24.11
C LEU A 300 -19.69 -16.33 23.34
N ASP A 301 -20.12 -17.29 22.54
CA ASP A 301 -19.27 -18.07 21.66
C ASP A 301 -19.41 -17.56 20.22
N ALA A 302 -18.32 -17.02 19.68
CA ALA A 302 -18.22 -16.59 18.29
C ALA A 302 -17.39 -17.59 17.48
N TYR A 303 -17.86 -18.01 16.31
CA TYR A 303 -17.07 -18.84 15.41
C TYR A 303 -15.95 -18.04 14.77
N GLU A 304 -14.86 -18.72 14.38
CA GLU A 304 -13.72 -18.11 13.68
C GLU A 304 -14.15 -17.30 12.43
N SER A 305 -15.16 -17.80 11.70
CA SER A 305 -15.71 -17.14 10.51
C SER A 305 -16.41 -15.80 10.80
N ASP A 306 -16.83 -15.56 12.04
CA ASP A 306 -17.63 -14.41 12.44
C ASP A 306 -16.78 -13.28 13.04
N LEU A 307 -15.53 -13.59 13.44
CA LEU A 307 -14.57 -12.62 13.96
C LEU A 307 -14.33 -11.38 13.08
N PRO A 308 -14.37 -11.46 11.72
CA PRO A 308 -14.24 -10.27 10.89
C PRO A 308 -15.28 -9.19 11.18
N TRP A 309 -16.44 -9.57 11.74
CA TRP A 309 -17.59 -8.69 12.01
C TRP A 309 -17.68 -8.20 13.46
N LEU A 310 -16.87 -8.77 14.34
CA LEU A 310 -16.90 -8.49 15.78
C LEU A 310 -15.80 -7.51 16.16
N ARG A 311 -16.17 -6.43 16.82
CA ARG A 311 -15.28 -5.35 17.28
C ARG A 311 -15.64 -4.94 18.70
N TYR A 312 -14.64 -4.38 19.37
CA TYR A 312 -14.77 -3.88 20.73
C TYR A 312 -15.73 -2.68 20.80
N GLY A 313 -16.67 -2.66 21.74
CA GLY A 313 -17.62 -1.55 21.87
C GLY A 313 -18.91 -1.69 21.05
N GLN A 314 -19.05 -2.73 20.22
CA GLN A 314 -20.31 -2.97 19.51
C GLN A 314 -21.45 -3.26 20.48
N GLU A 315 -22.65 -2.81 20.12
CA GLU A 315 -23.88 -3.17 20.80
C GLU A 315 -24.27 -4.62 20.48
N VAL A 316 -24.65 -5.36 21.52
CA VAL A 316 -25.11 -6.73 21.44
C VAL A 316 -26.54 -6.79 21.96
N GLU A 317 -27.45 -7.28 21.13
CA GLU A 317 -28.82 -7.60 21.53
C GLU A 317 -28.89 -9.08 21.90
N PHE A 318 -29.49 -9.41 23.02
CA PHE A 318 -29.67 -10.81 23.39
C PHE A 318 -31.01 -11.07 24.06
N THR A 319 -31.45 -12.32 23.96
CA THR A 319 -32.68 -12.82 24.55
C THR A 319 -32.34 -13.99 25.46
N THR A 320 -33.18 -14.24 26.46
CA THR A 320 -33.04 -15.38 27.37
C THR A 320 -34.31 -16.23 27.31
N GLU A 321 -34.18 -17.54 27.52
CA GLU A 321 -35.36 -18.42 27.52
C GLU A 321 -36.28 -18.17 28.71
N ALA A 322 -35.74 -17.60 29.79
CA ALA A 322 -36.50 -17.23 30.99
C ALA A 322 -37.48 -16.06 30.74
N TYR A 323 -37.20 -15.20 29.76
CA TYR A 323 -38.05 -14.06 29.40
C TYR A 323 -38.26 -13.98 27.88
N PRO A 324 -39.11 -14.85 27.30
CA PRO A 324 -39.33 -14.88 25.86
C PRO A 324 -39.89 -13.55 25.34
N GLY A 325 -39.33 -13.05 24.23
CA GLY A 325 -39.77 -11.82 23.56
C GLY A 325 -39.18 -10.53 24.12
N GLU A 326 -38.47 -10.57 25.23
CA GLU A 326 -37.75 -9.42 25.77
C GLU A 326 -36.31 -9.38 25.26
N VAL A 327 -35.89 -8.20 24.80
CA VAL A 327 -34.54 -7.95 24.30
C VAL A 327 -33.76 -7.19 25.35
N PHE A 328 -32.63 -7.75 25.76
CA PHE A 328 -31.64 -7.10 26.60
C PHE A 328 -30.49 -6.61 25.72
N THR A 329 -29.86 -5.51 26.12
CA THR A 329 -28.71 -4.95 25.41
C THR A 329 -27.47 -4.96 26.29
N GLY A 330 -26.31 -5.06 25.65
CA GLY A 330 -25.01 -4.97 26.29
C GLY A 330 -23.94 -4.53 25.31
N THR A 331 -22.73 -4.33 25.80
CA THR A 331 -21.61 -3.85 24.96
C THR A 331 -20.47 -4.84 24.97
N VAL A 332 -19.92 -5.16 23.78
CA VAL A 332 -18.73 -6.02 23.66
C VAL A 332 -17.57 -5.40 24.42
N ALA A 333 -17.13 -6.09 25.46
CA ALA A 333 -16.11 -5.60 26.38
C ALA A 333 -14.76 -6.29 26.26
N PHE A 334 -14.73 -7.48 25.69
CA PHE A 334 -13.49 -8.21 25.44
C PHE A 334 -13.75 -9.31 24.43
N ILE A 335 -12.81 -9.53 23.52
CA ILE A 335 -12.80 -10.65 22.58
C ILE A 335 -11.52 -11.41 22.90
N ASP A 336 -11.64 -12.68 23.26
CA ASP A 336 -10.50 -13.50 23.68
C ASP A 336 -9.46 -13.60 22.53
N PRO A 337 -8.16 -13.33 22.78
CA PRO A 337 -7.14 -13.48 21.74
C PRO A 337 -6.86 -14.94 21.39
N VAL A 338 -7.31 -15.90 22.21
CA VAL A 338 -7.07 -17.33 22.02
C VAL A 338 -8.32 -18.01 21.47
N LEU A 339 -8.16 -18.73 20.36
CA LEU A 339 -9.18 -19.62 19.82
C LEU A 339 -9.20 -20.92 20.63
N ASP A 340 -10.39 -21.33 21.07
CA ASP A 340 -10.60 -22.64 21.67
C ASP A 340 -10.46 -23.72 20.59
N ALA A 341 -9.45 -24.59 20.71
CA ALA A 341 -9.10 -25.56 19.68
C ALA A 341 -10.14 -26.70 19.52
N GLU A 342 -10.94 -26.98 20.55
CA GLU A 342 -11.93 -28.05 20.54
C GLU A 342 -13.23 -27.59 19.87
N THR A 343 -13.70 -26.39 20.24
CA THR A 343 -14.95 -25.81 19.72
C THR A 343 -14.76 -24.94 18.48
N ARG A 344 -13.52 -24.53 18.17
CA ARG A 344 -13.18 -23.51 17.15
C ARG A 344 -13.98 -22.21 17.34
N THR A 345 -14.14 -21.81 18.60
CA THR A 345 -14.82 -20.57 18.98
C THR A 345 -13.90 -19.65 19.78
N VAL A 346 -14.20 -18.37 19.73
CA VAL A 346 -13.58 -17.33 20.54
C VAL A 346 -14.62 -16.83 21.55
N LYS A 347 -14.22 -16.69 22.81
CA LYS A 347 -15.09 -16.14 23.84
C LYS A 347 -15.21 -14.62 23.67
N VAL A 348 -16.43 -14.14 23.54
CA VAL A 348 -16.77 -12.71 23.50
C VAL A 348 -17.48 -12.35 24.79
N ARG A 349 -16.87 -11.49 25.59
CA ARG A 349 -17.44 -10.99 26.83
C ARG A 349 -18.19 -9.70 26.59
N VAL A 350 -19.42 -9.64 27.04
CA VAL A 350 -20.32 -8.49 26.93
C VAL A 350 -20.67 -7.98 28.32
N ASN A 351 -20.53 -6.69 28.55
CA ASN A 351 -20.95 -6.06 29.81
C ASN A 351 -22.43 -5.74 29.75
N VAL A 352 -23.18 -6.17 30.77
CA VAL A 352 -24.64 -6.03 30.82
C VAL A 352 -25.08 -5.40 32.14
N PRO A 353 -25.82 -4.27 32.10
CA PRO A 353 -26.45 -3.71 33.29
C PRO A 353 -27.65 -4.58 33.72
N ASN A 354 -27.78 -4.87 35.01
CA ASN A 354 -28.86 -5.68 35.58
C ASN A 354 -29.51 -4.98 36.81
N PRO A 355 -30.00 -3.74 36.67
CA PRO A 355 -30.55 -2.97 37.81
C PRO A 355 -31.82 -3.59 38.40
N SER A 356 -32.57 -4.36 37.60
CA SER A 356 -33.79 -5.04 38.04
C SER A 356 -33.56 -6.43 38.64
N GLY A 357 -32.31 -6.92 38.65
CA GLY A 357 -31.97 -8.25 39.18
C GLY A 357 -32.60 -9.42 38.42
N ARG A 358 -33.12 -9.19 37.21
CA ARG A 358 -33.89 -10.18 36.45
C ARG A 358 -32.99 -11.21 35.78
N LEU A 359 -31.82 -10.78 35.32
CA LEU A 359 -30.80 -11.66 34.77
C LEU A 359 -30.09 -12.36 35.93
N LYS A 360 -30.00 -13.68 35.84
CA LYS A 360 -29.29 -14.51 36.82
C LYS A 360 -28.10 -15.19 36.14
N PRO A 361 -26.99 -15.39 36.85
CA PRO A 361 -25.86 -16.20 36.38
C PRO A 361 -26.31 -17.58 35.91
N ASP A 362 -25.56 -18.12 34.94
CA ASP A 362 -25.80 -19.39 34.24
C ASP A 362 -27.07 -19.47 33.38
N MET A 363 -27.85 -18.38 33.24
CA MET A 363 -28.90 -18.32 32.22
C MET A 363 -28.32 -18.41 30.81
N PHE A 364 -28.91 -19.26 29.97
CA PHE A 364 -28.58 -19.32 28.54
C PHE A 364 -29.08 -18.08 27.82
N VAL A 365 -28.25 -17.60 26.91
CA VAL A 365 -28.57 -16.44 26.07
C VAL A 365 -28.40 -16.77 24.59
N ARG A 366 -29.25 -16.15 23.77
CA ARG A 366 -29.06 -16.08 22.32
C ARG A 366 -28.85 -14.63 21.98
N ALA A 367 -27.67 -14.33 21.46
CA ALA A 367 -27.25 -12.98 21.15
C ALA A 367 -27.13 -12.79 19.64
N SER A 368 -27.34 -11.55 19.20
CA SER A 368 -27.06 -11.12 17.85
C SER A 368 -26.33 -9.78 17.87
N VAL A 369 -25.30 -9.67 17.03
CA VAL A 369 -24.60 -8.43 16.74
C VAL A 369 -24.89 -8.06 15.29
N ARG A 370 -25.30 -6.81 15.09
CA ARG A 370 -25.58 -6.25 13.75
C ARG A 370 -24.41 -5.33 13.38
N ALA A 371 -23.54 -5.80 12.49
CA ALA A 371 -22.40 -5.04 12.01
C ALA A 371 -22.71 -4.47 10.63
N GLN A 372 -22.70 -3.15 10.47
CA GLN A 372 -22.71 -2.56 9.12
C GLN A 372 -21.33 -2.73 8.51
N VAL A 373 -21.27 -3.03 7.21
CA VAL A 373 -20.01 -3.28 6.51
C VAL A 373 -19.85 -2.26 5.40
N ALA A 374 -18.72 -1.56 5.38
CA ALA A 374 -18.36 -0.60 4.34
C ALA A 374 -17.51 -1.25 3.22
N THR A 375 -17.20 -0.50 2.15
CA THR A 375 -16.44 -0.95 0.96
C THR A 375 -15.20 -1.80 1.27
N ALA A 376 -14.45 -1.44 2.32
CA ALA A 376 -13.24 -2.16 2.72
C ALA A 376 -13.50 -3.55 3.37
N GLY A 377 -14.75 -3.96 3.55
CA GLY A 377 -15.11 -5.14 4.33
C GLY A 377 -14.88 -4.97 5.84
N ARG A 378 -14.73 -3.72 6.29
CA ARG A 378 -14.56 -3.37 7.71
C ARG A 378 -15.91 -3.02 8.33
N VAL A 379 -16.01 -3.28 9.63
CA VAL A 379 -17.18 -2.92 10.43
C VAL A 379 -17.24 -1.41 10.56
N MET A 380 -18.37 -0.86 10.16
CA MET A 380 -18.76 0.52 10.36
C MET A 380 -19.87 0.54 11.42
N ASP A 381 -19.71 1.40 12.41
CA ASP A 381 -20.75 1.70 13.39
C ASP A 381 -20.88 3.22 13.43
N PRO A 382 -22.00 3.80 12.93
CA PRO A 382 -22.19 5.25 12.88
C PRO A 382 -22.00 5.95 14.23
N GLY A 383 -22.28 5.25 15.34
CA GLY A 383 -22.11 5.78 16.69
C GLY A 383 -20.65 5.85 17.15
N LEU A 384 -19.75 5.09 16.52
CA LEU A 384 -18.35 4.95 16.92
C LEU A 384 -17.36 5.56 15.91
N VAL A 385 -17.79 5.89 14.68
CA VAL A 385 -16.94 6.53 13.68
C VAL A 385 -16.41 7.88 14.20
N GLY A 386 -15.08 8.03 14.19
CA GLY A 386 -14.39 9.26 14.65
C GLY A 386 -14.44 9.52 16.16
N LYS A 387 -14.94 8.56 16.96
CA LYS A 387 -15.01 8.68 18.42
C LYS A 387 -13.76 8.17 19.12
N TRP A 388 -13.71 8.45 20.42
CA TRP A 388 -12.66 8.03 21.35
C TRP A 388 -13.23 7.10 22.40
N ILE A 389 -12.61 5.95 22.61
CA ILE A 389 -13.11 4.89 23.50
C ILE A 389 -12.00 4.40 24.44
N CYS A 390 -12.37 4.02 25.65
CA CYS A 390 -11.44 3.42 26.61
C CYS A 390 -11.30 1.92 26.36
N ARG A 391 -10.07 1.40 26.24
CA ARG A 391 -9.81 -0.06 26.07
C ARG A 391 -10.24 -0.91 27.27
N MET A 392 -10.39 -0.30 28.43
CA MET A 392 -10.80 -0.98 29.68
C MET A 392 -12.29 -0.80 29.98
N HIS A 393 -12.91 0.27 29.46
CA HIS A 393 -14.31 0.63 29.72
C HIS A 393 -15.02 0.94 28.40
N PRO A 394 -15.52 -0.08 27.69
CA PRO A 394 -16.06 0.06 26.33
C PRO A 394 -17.31 0.94 26.27
N GLY A 395 -18.04 1.02 27.37
CA GLY A 395 -19.20 1.92 27.48
C GLY A 395 -18.84 3.41 27.61
N VAL A 396 -17.54 3.75 27.74
CA VAL A 396 -17.08 5.14 27.80
C VAL A 396 -16.60 5.56 26.41
N VAL A 397 -17.49 6.24 25.69
CA VAL A 397 -17.25 6.80 24.35
C VAL A 397 -17.36 8.33 24.43
N LYS A 398 -16.38 9.04 23.87
CA LYS A 398 -16.33 10.51 23.82
C LYS A 398 -16.08 11.02 22.41
N ASP A 399 -16.47 12.26 22.16
CA ASP A 399 -16.29 12.93 20.85
C ASP A 399 -14.86 13.45 20.63
N SER A 400 -14.09 13.63 21.71
CA SER A 400 -12.74 14.19 21.67
C SER A 400 -11.73 13.33 22.42
N ALA A 401 -10.44 13.55 22.13
CA ALA A 401 -9.36 13.00 22.93
C ALA A 401 -9.50 13.44 24.40
N GLY A 402 -9.05 12.60 25.31
CA GLY A 402 -9.10 12.83 26.75
C GLY A 402 -8.92 11.54 27.53
N ASP A 403 -9.18 11.60 28.83
CA ASP A 403 -9.05 10.45 29.72
C ASP A 403 -10.41 9.80 30.01
N CYS A 404 -10.36 8.51 30.35
CA CYS A 404 -11.53 7.74 30.77
C CYS A 404 -12.00 8.16 32.16
N ASP A 405 -13.31 8.40 32.33
CA ASP A 405 -13.90 8.82 33.61
C ASP A 405 -13.87 7.72 34.69
N VAL A 406 -13.61 6.47 34.30
CA VAL A 406 -13.63 5.32 35.22
C VAL A 406 -12.23 4.92 35.68
N CYS A 407 -11.22 4.91 34.78
CA CYS A 407 -9.85 4.51 35.14
C CYS A 407 -8.77 5.57 34.93
N GLY A 408 -9.10 6.73 34.38
CA GLY A 408 -8.12 7.80 34.12
C GLY A 408 -7.09 7.50 33.02
N MET A 409 -7.24 6.40 32.27
CA MET A 409 -6.37 6.11 31.13
C MET A 409 -6.75 6.93 29.89
N PRO A 410 -5.78 7.28 29.02
CA PRO A 410 -6.06 7.99 27.77
C PRO A 410 -6.96 7.16 26.87
N LEU A 411 -7.98 7.82 26.31
CA LEU A 411 -8.86 7.22 25.31
C LEU A 411 -8.10 6.99 24.00
N VAL A 412 -8.50 5.96 23.27
CA VAL A 412 -7.97 5.68 21.93
C VAL A 412 -9.02 5.93 20.87
N ARG A 413 -8.56 6.33 19.70
CA ARG A 413 -9.36 6.42 18.48
C ARG A 413 -9.98 5.08 18.13
N THR A 414 -11.27 5.06 17.82
CA THR A 414 -11.99 3.83 17.43
C THR A 414 -11.39 3.16 16.20
N GLU A 415 -10.74 3.93 15.32
CA GLU A 415 -9.96 3.43 14.20
C GLU A 415 -8.92 2.38 14.58
N SER A 416 -8.21 2.62 15.69
CA SER A 416 -7.17 1.72 16.19
C SER A 416 -7.74 0.38 16.69
N LEU A 417 -9.06 0.31 16.89
CA LEU A 417 -9.78 -0.89 17.30
C LEU A 417 -10.46 -1.60 16.12
N GLY A 418 -10.16 -1.19 14.89
CA GLY A 418 -10.62 -1.85 13.67
C GLY A 418 -11.96 -1.36 13.14
N TYR A 419 -12.43 -0.19 13.59
CA TYR A 419 -13.54 0.55 12.97
C TYR A 419 -13.06 1.41 11.79
N VAL A 420 -13.98 1.72 10.88
CA VAL A 420 -13.73 2.68 9.79
C VAL A 420 -13.53 4.07 10.37
N SER A 421 -12.57 4.83 9.83
CA SER A 421 -12.26 6.17 10.32
C SER A 421 -13.15 7.25 9.70
N ALA A 422 -13.33 8.36 10.41
CA ALA A 422 -13.99 9.53 9.82
C ALA A 422 -13.15 10.20 8.72
N ALA A 423 -11.84 9.91 8.67
CA ALA A 423 -10.87 10.49 7.74
C ALA A 423 -10.43 9.54 6.60
N SER A 424 -10.80 8.27 6.64
CA SER A 424 -10.57 7.32 5.56
C SER A 424 -11.50 7.74 4.45
N ALA A 425 -10.89 8.16 3.35
CA ALA A 425 -11.46 8.75 2.14
C ALA A 425 -12.93 8.42 1.90
N ALA A 426 -13.67 9.36 1.31
CA ALA A 426 -15.05 9.17 0.87
C ALA A 426 -15.32 7.79 0.23
N ASP A 427 -14.32 7.14 -0.37
CA ASP A 427 -14.36 5.77 -0.90
C ASP A 427 -14.43 4.61 0.13
N GLU A 428 -13.72 4.66 1.27
CA GLU A 428 -13.70 3.52 2.23
C GLU A 428 -14.96 3.44 3.08
N SER A 429 -15.59 4.59 3.33
CA SER A 429 -16.88 4.71 4.00
C SER A 429 -18.07 4.64 3.03
N ALA A 430 -17.83 4.62 1.73
CA ALA A 430 -18.87 4.53 0.71
C ALA A 430 -19.70 3.24 0.83
N GLU A 431 -20.86 3.28 0.20
CA GLU A 431 -21.69 2.11 0.02
C GLU A 431 -20.96 1.07 -0.86
N PRO A 432 -20.73 -0.16 -0.34
CA PRO A 432 -20.11 -1.21 -1.11
C PRO A 432 -21.01 -1.61 -2.29
N LEU A 433 -20.39 -1.98 -3.40
CA LEU A 433 -21.09 -2.68 -4.47
C LEU A 433 -21.47 -4.08 -3.98
N VAL A 434 -22.73 -4.46 -4.08
CA VAL A 434 -23.21 -5.75 -3.55
C VAL A 434 -23.95 -6.56 -4.59
N VAL A 435 -23.85 -7.88 -4.43
CA VAL A 435 -24.53 -8.85 -5.29
C VAL A 435 -25.27 -9.89 -4.42
N PRO A 436 -26.49 -10.31 -4.79
CA PRO A 436 -27.18 -11.38 -4.06
C PRO A 436 -26.36 -12.67 -4.04
N VAL A 437 -26.33 -13.37 -2.91
CA VAL A 437 -25.68 -14.68 -2.77
C VAL A 437 -26.03 -15.68 -3.89
N PRO A 438 -27.30 -15.84 -4.31
CA PRO A 438 -27.63 -16.83 -5.34
C PRO A 438 -27.11 -16.48 -6.75
N ALA A 439 -26.70 -15.24 -7.02
CA ALA A 439 -26.13 -14.88 -8.32
C ALA A 439 -24.71 -15.41 -8.52
N VAL A 440 -24.00 -15.67 -7.42
CA VAL A 440 -22.58 -16.02 -7.42
C VAL A 440 -22.39 -17.52 -7.50
N LEU A 441 -21.69 -17.99 -8.54
CA LEU A 441 -21.15 -19.35 -8.61
C LEU A 441 -19.72 -19.33 -8.06
N LYS A 442 -19.48 -20.02 -6.94
CA LYS A 442 -18.19 -20.02 -6.27
C LYS A 442 -17.55 -21.41 -6.28
N THR A 443 -16.28 -21.50 -6.71
CA THR A 443 -15.46 -22.71 -6.59
C THR A 443 -14.08 -22.41 -6.04
N GLY A 444 -13.82 -22.95 -4.84
CA GLY A 444 -12.61 -22.62 -4.09
C GLY A 444 -12.52 -21.13 -3.82
N THR A 445 -11.53 -20.47 -4.41
CA THR A 445 -11.26 -19.04 -4.31
C THR A 445 -11.95 -18.21 -5.39
N ARG A 446 -12.37 -18.83 -6.49
CA ARG A 446 -12.91 -18.14 -7.68
C ARG A 446 -14.41 -17.94 -7.58
N ALA A 447 -14.89 -16.84 -8.15
CA ALA A 447 -16.29 -16.48 -8.19
C ALA A 447 -16.67 -15.97 -9.58
N VAL A 448 -17.73 -16.56 -10.15
CA VAL A 448 -18.26 -16.21 -11.48
C VAL A 448 -19.71 -15.77 -11.34
N VAL A 449 -20.07 -14.73 -12.07
CA VAL A 449 -21.44 -14.23 -12.21
C VAL A 449 -21.78 -14.09 -13.69
N TYR A 450 -23.07 -14.14 -14.01
CA TYR A 450 -23.56 -13.95 -15.37
C TYR A 450 -24.29 -12.62 -15.46
N VAL A 451 -23.78 -11.70 -16.28
CA VAL A 451 -24.34 -10.37 -16.50
C VAL A 451 -25.17 -10.37 -17.78
N GLU A 452 -26.40 -9.88 -17.71
CA GLU A 452 -27.27 -9.72 -18.86
C GLU A 452 -26.83 -8.52 -19.72
N ARG A 453 -26.71 -8.72 -21.03
CA ARG A 453 -26.44 -7.66 -22.01
C ARG A 453 -27.76 -7.09 -22.54
N PRO A 454 -28.14 -5.85 -22.17
CA PRO A 454 -29.45 -5.30 -22.52
C PRO A 454 -29.59 -4.93 -24.00
N ASP A 455 -28.48 -4.61 -24.67
CA ASP A 455 -28.47 -4.08 -26.05
C ASP A 455 -28.38 -5.15 -27.14
N ALA A 456 -28.46 -6.43 -26.77
CA ALA A 456 -28.39 -7.55 -27.71
C ALA A 456 -29.78 -7.89 -28.30
N ASP A 457 -29.82 -8.27 -29.58
CA ASP A 457 -31.06 -8.64 -30.31
C ASP A 457 -31.76 -9.88 -29.72
N SER A 458 -31.00 -10.72 -29.02
CA SER A 458 -31.47 -11.90 -28.30
C SER A 458 -31.01 -11.86 -26.84
N PRO A 459 -31.68 -12.59 -25.92
CA PRO A 459 -31.20 -12.70 -24.54
C PRO A 459 -29.77 -13.24 -24.46
N THR A 460 -28.83 -12.32 -24.24
CA THR A 460 -27.40 -12.60 -24.17
C THR A 460 -26.87 -12.35 -22.77
N TYR A 461 -26.02 -13.26 -22.32
CA TYR A 461 -25.39 -13.20 -21.01
C TYR A 461 -23.88 -13.39 -21.15
N GLU A 462 -23.13 -12.66 -20.34
CA GLU A 462 -21.69 -12.74 -20.28
C GLU A 462 -21.26 -13.25 -18.91
N GLY A 463 -20.49 -14.34 -18.89
CA GLY A 463 -19.83 -14.80 -17.68
C GLY A 463 -18.68 -13.88 -17.33
N ARG A 464 -18.63 -13.37 -16.10
CA ARG A 464 -17.52 -12.58 -15.57
C ARG A 464 -16.99 -13.20 -14.30
N GLU A 465 -15.67 -13.27 -14.22
CA GLU A 465 -14.99 -13.56 -12.97
C GLU A 465 -14.90 -12.29 -12.13
N ILE A 466 -15.27 -12.39 -10.85
CA ILE A 466 -15.37 -11.24 -9.95
C ILE A 466 -14.58 -11.50 -8.68
N VAL A 467 -14.05 -10.43 -8.08
CA VAL A 467 -13.40 -10.52 -6.78
C VAL A 467 -14.42 -10.21 -5.71
N LEU A 468 -14.70 -11.21 -4.87
CA LEU A 468 -15.61 -11.05 -3.74
C LEU A 468 -14.89 -10.50 -2.51
N GLY A 469 -15.56 -9.57 -1.85
CA GLY A 469 -15.34 -9.26 -0.45
C GLY A 469 -16.03 -10.28 0.47
N PRO A 470 -16.06 -9.99 1.76
CA PRO A 470 -16.68 -10.88 2.74
C PRO A 470 -18.22 -10.89 2.58
N ARG A 471 -18.84 -12.03 2.94
CA ARG A 471 -20.30 -12.21 2.85
C ARG A 471 -21.00 -11.45 3.97
N ALA A 472 -21.90 -10.55 3.64
CA ALA A 472 -22.69 -9.79 4.61
C ALA A 472 -24.18 -10.12 4.46
N GLY A 473 -24.68 -11.02 5.31
CA GLY A 473 -26.06 -11.49 5.26
C GLY A 473 -26.37 -12.27 3.97
N ASP A 474 -27.35 -11.78 3.20
CA ASP A 474 -27.84 -12.39 1.96
C ASP A 474 -27.14 -11.83 0.70
N SER A 475 -26.07 -11.06 0.89
CA SER A 475 -25.30 -10.46 -0.20
C SER A 475 -23.80 -10.68 -0.02
N TYR A 476 -23.08 -10.73 -1.13
CA TYR A 476 -21.62 -10.59 -1.16
C TYR A 476 -21.27 -9.15 -1.49
N ILE A 477 -20.23 -8.63 -0.83
CA ILE A 477 -19.56 -7.41 -1.28
C ILE A 477 -18.75 -7.77 -2.53
N VAL A 478 -18.79 -6.93 -3.55
CA VAL A 478 -18.01 -7.07 -4.78
C VAL A 478 -16.89 -6.02 -4.73
N ARG A 479 -15.65 -6.49 -4.87
CA ARG A 479 -14.46 -5.63 -4.88
C ARG A 479 -14.05 -5.26 -6.31
N ALA A 480 -14.27 -6.15 -7.27
CA ALA A 480 -13.98 -5.92 -8.68
C ALA A 480 -14.80 -6.84 -9.61
N GLY A 481 -14.93 -6.43 -10.87
CA GLY A 481 -15.52 -7.21 -11.97
C GLY A 481 -17.00 -6.91 -12.29
N LEU A 482 -17.65 -6.04 -11.52
CA LEU A 482 -19.01 -5.56 -11.79
C LEU A 482 -19.10 -4.05 -11.63
N GLU A 483 -20.10 -3.48 -12.28
CA GLU A 483 -20.47 -2.07 -12.20
C GLU A 483 -21.88 -1.90 -11.64
N GLU A 484 -22.17 -0.72 -11.10
CA GLU A 484 -23.49 -0.38 -10.59
C GLU A 484 -24.52 -0.31 -11.72
N GLY A 485 -25.71 -0.87 -11.50
CA GLY A 485 -26.80 -0.92 -12.48
C GLY A 485 -26.76 -2.14 -13.40
N GLU A 486 -25.67 -2.89 -13.45
CA GLU A 486 -25.60 -4.15 -14.20
C GLU A 486 -26.61 -5.17 -13.67
N ARG A 487 -27.16 -6.03 -14.54
CA ARG A 487 -28.16 -7.03 -14.14
C ARG A 487 -27.54 -8.42 -14.12
N VAL A 488 -27.42 -9.01 -12.94
CA VAL A 488 -26.82 -10.35 -12.75
C VAL A 488 -27.88 -11.43 -12.63
N VAL A 489 -27.61 -12.62 -13.16
CA VAL A 489 -28.52 -13.78 -13.09
C VAL A 489 -28.49 -14.38 -11.68
N THR A 490 -29.62 -14.31 -10.98
CA THR A 490 -29.82 -14.89 -9.64
C THR A 490 -30.41 -16.30 -9.66
N GLN A 491 -31.06 -16.68 -10.76
CA GLN A 491 -31.63 -18.01 -10.93
C GLN A 491 -31.29 -18.55 -12.33
N GLY A 492 -30.77 -19.78 -12.38
CA GLY A 492 -30.41 -20.47 -13.63
C GLY A 492 -29.00 -20.18 -14.16
N ASN A 493 -28.18 -19.44 -13.40
CA ASN A 493 -26.75 -19.22 -13.66
C ASN A 493 -25.94 -20.51 -13.90
N PHE A 494 -26.19 -21.58 -13.13
CA PHE A 494 -25.51 -22.87 -13.34
C PHE A 494 -25.80 -23.48 -14.71
N LYS A 495 -27.00 -23.25 -15.28
CA LYS A 495 -27.35 -23.76 -16.60
C LYS A 495 -26.65 -22.98 -17.72
N LEU A 496 -26.48 -21.67 -17.53
CA LEU A 496 -25.68 -20.83 -18.44
C LEU A 496 -24.21 -21.26 -18.42
N ASP A 497 -23.67 -21.53 -17.23
CA ASP A 497 -22.30 -22.04 -17.06
C ASP A 497 -22.09 -23.41 -17.72
N SER A 498 -23.05 -24.30 -17.54
CA SER A 498 -23.05 -25.61 -18.20
C SER A 498 -23.06 -25.48 -19.73
N ALA A 499 -23.79 -24.50 -20.28
CA ALA A 499 -23.83 -24.26 -21.73
C ALA A 499 -22.48 -23.77 -22.27
N LEU A 500 -21.80 -22.84 -21.56
CA LEU A 500 -20.43 -22.43 -21.92
C LEU A 500 -19.44 -23.60 -21.85
N GLN A 501 -19.55 -24.43 -20.82
CA GLN A 501 -18.71 -25.61 -20.67
C GLN A 501 -18.89 -26.61 -21.83
N ILE A 502 -20.13 -26.85 -22.25
CA ILE A 502 -20.44 -27.72 -23.39
C ILE A 502 -19.88 -27.13 -24.70
N ALA A 503 -19.95 -25.81 -24.86
CA ALA A 503 -19.34 -25.10 -25.98
C ALA A 503 -17.79 -25.03 -25.93
N ALA A 504 -17.18 -25.61 -24.89
CA ALA A 504 -15.75 -25.53 -24.58
C ALA A 504 -15.21 -24.09 -24.46
N LYS A 505 -16.09 -23.14 -24.09
CA LYS A 505 -15.74 -21.77 -23.74
C LYS A 505 -15.30 -21.67 -22.27
N PRO A 506 -14.70 -20.55 -21.82
CA PRO A 506 -14.31 -20.42 -20.42
C PRO A 506 -15.53 -20.53 -19.50
N SER A 507 -15.48 -21.48 -18.56
CA SER A 507 -16.53 -21.74 -17.58
C SER A 507 -15.95 -21.80 -16.17
N MET A 508 -16.81 -21.94 -15.17
CA MET A 508 -16.38 -22.09 -13.79
C MET A 508 -15.49 -23.34 -13.57
N MET A 509 -15.77 -24.45 -14.26
CA MET A 509 -14.99 -25.70 -14.16
C MET A 509 -13.79 -25.75 -15.12
N ASN A 510 -13.87 -25.04 -16.25
CA ASN A 510 -12.77 -24.95 -17.22
C ASN A 510 -12.41 -23.47 -17.49
N PRO A 511 -11.58 -22.84 -16.62
CA PRO A 511 -11.15 -21.44 -16.77
C PRO A 511 -10.59 -21.08 -18.13
N ASP A 512 -9.81 -22.01 -18.70
CA ASP A 512 -8.99 -21.75 -19.87
C ASP A 512 -9.62 -22.38 -21.14
N GLY A 513 -10.91 -22.75 -21.08
CA GLY A 513 -11.63 -23.33 -22.21
C GLY A 513 -11.65 -22.39 -23.42
N GLY A 514 -11.11 -22.82 -24.56
CA GLY A 514 -11.08 -22.02 -25.81
C GLY A 514 -10.12 -20.83 -25.78
N LEU A 515 -9.40 -20.60 -24.68
CA LEU A 515 -8.40 -19.53 -24.58
C LEU A 515 -7.16 -19.81 -25.44
N GLU A 516 -6.70 -21.06 -25.45
CA GLU A 516 -5.59 -21.50 -26.30
C GLU A 516 -5.90 -21.25 -27.78
N GLU A 517 -7.11 -21.60 -28.24
CA GLU A 517 -7.57 -21.40 -29.61
C GLU A 517 -7.61 -19.92 -30.00
N VAL A 518 -7.77 -18.97 -29.07
CA VAL A 518 -7.79 -17.51 -29.32
C VAL A 518 -6.40 -16.90 -29.26
N MET A 519 -5.49 -17.47 -28.47
CA MET A 519 -4.16 -16.92 -28.15
C MET A 519 -3.00 -17.64 -28.87
N GLU A 520 -3.29 -18.56 -29.78
CA GLU A 520 -2.32 -19.44 -30.46
C GLU A 520 -1.34 -18.71 -31.40
N GLU A 521 -1.76 -17.59 -32.01
CA GLU A 521 -0.93 -16.74 -32.85
C GLU A 521 -0.70 -15.38 -32.18
N ALA A 522 0.50 -14.81 -32.34
CA ALA A 522 0.83 -13.47 -31.85
C ALA A 522 -0.09 -12.43 -32.52
N LEU A 523 -1.07 -11.95 -31.75
CA LEU A 523 -2.00 -10.91 -32.14
C LEU A 523 -1.24 -9.58 -32.19
N HIS A 524 -1.12 -9.00 -33.38
CA HIS A 524 -0.40 -7.73 -33.53
C HIS A 524 -1.28 -6.59 -32.98
N ALA A 525 -0.86 -6.00 -31.87
CA ALA A 525 -1.45 -4.76 -31.38
C ALA A 525 -0.94 -3.55 -32.18
N PRO A 526 -1.76 -2.52 -32.41
CA PRO A 526 -1.29 -1.24 -32.94
C PRO A 526 -0.19 -0.64 -32.04
N PRO A 527 0.80 0.11 -32.59
CA PRO A 527 1.89 0.67 -31.80
C PRO A 527 1.46 1.53 -30.60
N SER A 528 0.32 2.22 -30.71
CA SER A 528 -0.29 2.98 -29.61
C SER A 528 -0.69 2.08 -28.44
N VAL A 529 -1.27 0.92 -28.71
CA VAL A 529 -1.67 -0.08 -27.72
C VAL A 529 -0.45 -0.82 -27.19
N SER A 530 0.48 -1.24 -28.05
CA SER A 530 1.72 -1.92 -27.63
C SER A 530 2.55 -1.10 -26.63
N ARG A 531 2.62 0.23 -26.79
CA ARG A 531 3.28 1.11 -25.80
C ARG A 531 2.54 1.17 -24.46
N GLN A 532 1.21 1.20 -24.48
CA GLN A 532 0.41 1.17 -23.25
C GLN A 532 0.59 -0.17 -22.53
N LEU A 533 0.61 -1.28 -23.27
CA LEU A 533 0.89 -2.60 -22.71
C LEU A 533 2.33 -2.72 -22.17
N ALA A 534 3.31 -2.05 -22.80
CA ALA A 534 4.68 -1.98 -22.27
C ALA A 534 4.77 -1.22 -20.93
N ARG A 535 4.04 -0.11 -20.78
CA ARG A 535 3.91 0.60 -19.48
C ARG A 535 3.27 -0.28 -18.42
N LEU A 536 2.29 -1.10 -18.81
CA LEU A 536 1.68 -2.08 -17.91
C LEU A 536 2.67 -3.17 -17.48
N GLN A 537 3.59 -3.60 -18.35
CA GLN A 537 4.69 -4.51 -17.98
C GLN A 537 5.66 -3.87 -16.97
N GLU A 538 5.96 -2.56 -17.11
CA GLU A 538 6.78 -1.81 -16.15
C GLU A 538 6.11 -1.72 -14.78
N ALA A 539 4.81 -1.39 -14.75
CA ALA A 539 4.02 -1.39 -13.51
C ALA A 539 3.99 -2.78 -12.86
N ALA A 540 3.90 -3.85 -13.65
CA ALA A 540 4.04 -5.22 -13.15
C ALA A 540 5.44 -5.47 -12.56
N GLY A 541 6.50 -4.96 -13.20
CA GLY A 541 7.87 -5.03 -12.67
C GLY A 541 8.00 -4.46 -11.26
N ALA A 542 7.40 -3.28 -11.02
CA ALA A 542 7.37 -2.65 -9.69
C ALA A 542 6.65 -3.51 -8.64
N VAL A 543 5.54 -4.18 -9.01
CA VAL A 543 4.85 -5.13 -8.12
C VAL A 543 5.77 -6.30 -7.73
N ARG A 544 6.60 -6.80 -8.66
CA ARG A 544 7.53 -7.91 -8.39
C ARG A 544 8.61 -7.53 -7.39
N GLU A 545 9.21 -6.36 -7.61
CA GLU A 545 10.29 -5.85 -6.78
C GLU A 545 9.81 -5.59 -5.35
N LEU A 546 8.68 -4.90 -5.22
CA LEU A 546 8.12 -4.56 -3.91
C LEU A 546 7.53 -5.78 -3.20
N GLY A 547 6.92 -6.72 -3.92
CA GLY A 547 6.41 -7.97 -3.34
C GLY A 547 7.50 -8.82 -2.67
N GLY A 548 8.75 -8.72 -3.15
CA GLY A 548 9.92 -9.38 -2.54
C GLY A 548 10.49 -8.67 -1.31
N SER A 549 10.16 -7.39 -1.10
CA SER A 549 10.72 -6.56 -0.02
C SER A 549 10.13 -6.86 1.37
N GLY A 550 8.95 -7.49 1.43
CA GLY A 550 8.19 -7.69 2.66
C GLY A 550 7.39 -6.48 3.14
N ASP A 551 7.48 -5.33 2.45
CA ASP A 551 6.65 -4.15 2.73
C ASP A 551 5.26 -4.30 2.09
N ARG A 552 4.28 -4.64 2.93
CA ARG A 552 2.89 -4.84 2.51
C ARG A 552 2.19 -3.54 2.10
N ALA A 553 2.56 -2.41 2.68
CA ALA A 553 1.94 -1.13 2.33
C ALA A 553 2.39 -0.70 0.92
N ALA A 554 3.70 -0.79 0.66
CA ALA A 554 4.27 -0.51 -0.66
C ALA A 554 3.77 -1.49 -1.73
N THR A 555 3.68 -2.79 -1.42
CA THR A 555 3.16 -3.81 -2.36
C THR A 555 1.70 -3.54 -2.73
N ARG A 556 0.85 -3.21 -1.75
CA ARG A 556 -0.56 -2.87 -2.01
C ARG A 556 -0.73 -1.64 -2.89
N GLU A 557 0.11 -0.64 -2.68
CA GLU A 557 0.10 0.57 -3.49
C GLU A 557 0.59 0.29 -4.92
N ALA A 558 1.62 -0.54 -5.09
CA ALA A 558 2.06 -1.00 -6.41
C ALA A 558 0.96 -1.76 -7.15
N LEU A 559 0.23 -2.65 -6.46
CA LEU A 559 -0.91 -3.37 -7.02
C LEU A 559 -2.07 -2.44 -7.41
N ARG A 560 -2.30 -1.35 -6.65
CA ARG A 560 -3.27 -0.31 -7.01
C ARG A 560 -2.86 0.41 -8.30
N ARG A 561 -1.60 0.86 -8.38
CA ARG A 561 -1.07 1.50 -9.60
C ARG A 561 -1.11 0.57 -10.82
N PHE A 562 -0.85 -0.72 -10.62
CA PHE A 562 -0.99 -1.72 -11.67
C PHE A 562 -2.46 -1.87 -12.13
N GLU A 563 -3.43 -1.92 -11.21
CA GLU A 563 -4.85 -1.93 -11.56
C GLU A 563 -5.23 -0.68 -12.38
N ASP A 564 -4.80 0.50 -11.94
CA ASP A 564 -5.03 1.78 -12.64
C ASP A 564 -4.40 1.74 -14.05
N ALA A 565 -3.20 1.17 -14.19
CA ALA A 565 -2.53 0.99 -15.47
C ALA A 565 -3.33 0.07 -16.40
N VAL A 566 -3.89 -1.04 -15.90
CA VAL A 566 -4.77 -1.93 -16.71
C VAL A 566 -6.03 -1.18 -17.17
N ALA A 567 -6.64 -0.39 -16.29
CA ALA A 567 -7.84 0.38 -16.62
C ALA A 567 -7.57 1.52 -17.62
N SER A 568 -6.36 2.06 -17.67
CA SER A 568 -5.97 3.17 -18.54
C SER A 568 -5.69 2.77 -20.00
N VAL A 569 -5.62 1.47 -20.30
CA VAL A 569 -5.32 1.00 -21.66
C VAL A 569 -6.53 1.25 -22.58
N ASP A 570 -6.35 2.13 -23.56
CA ASP A 570 -7.32 2.33 -24.64
C ASP A 570 -7.26 1.18 -25.64
N ALA A 571 -8.20 0.25 -25.49
CA ALA A 571 -8.35 -0.92 -26.33
C ALA A 571 -9.32 -0.71 -27.51
N SER A 572 -9.80 0.52 -27.76
CA SER A 572 -10.75 0.80 -28.86
C SER A 572 -10.22 0.43 -30.26
N ALA A 573 -8.88 0.42 -30.41
CA ALA A 573 -8.21 0.04 -31.64
C ALA A 573 -8.06 -1.48 -31.82
N LEU A 574 -8.37 -2.30 -30.81
CA LEU A 574 -8.34 -3.76 -30.91
C LEU A 574 -9.65 -4.27 -31.52
N GLN A 575 -9.57 -5.26 -32.41
CA GLN A 575 -10.73 -5.86 -33.06
C GLN A 575 -10.62 -7.40 -33.09
N GLY A 576 -11.76 -8.07 -33.23
CA GLY A 576 -11.84 -9.52 -33.33
C GLY A 576 -11.13 -10.24 -32.18
N ARG A 577 -10.23 -11.18 -32.51
CA ARG A 577 -9.51 -12.01 -31.53
C ARG A 577 -8.65 -11.20 -30.57
N ALA A 578 -8.06 -10.09 -31.02
CA ALA A 578 -7.24 -9.22 -30.17
C ALA A 578 -8.08 -8.51 -29.10
N ALA A 579 -9.28 -8.05 -29.45
CA ALA A 579 -10.22 -7.45 -28.52
C ALA A 579 -10.72 -8.47 -27.49
N MET A 580 -11.09 -9.67 -27.94
CA MET A 580 -11.52 -10.77 -27.05
C MET A 580 -10.42 -11.17 -26.06
N ALA A 581 -9.17 -11.32 -26.54
CA ALA A 581 -8.03 -11.68 -25.71
C ALA A 581 -7.73 -10.59 -24.66
N TRP A 582 -7.74 -9.32 -25.06
CA TRP A 582 -7.55 -8.20 -24.13
C TRP A 582 -8.66 -8.16 -23.07
N LYS A 583 -9.92 -8.36 -23.46
CA LYS A 583 -11.06 -8.33 -22.53
C LYS A 583 -10.95 -9.41 -21.45
N GLU A 584 -10.53 -10.62 -21.80
CA GLU A 584 -10.31 -11.70 -20.83
C GLU A 584 -9.08 -11.46 -19.95
N LEU A 585 -7.94 -11.09 -20.55
CA LEU A 585 -6.70 -10.88 -19.80
C LEU A 585 -6.78 -9.67 -18.87
N SER A 586 -7.37 -8.55 -19.31
CA SER A 586 -7.56 -7.36 -18.47
C SER A 586 -8.45 -7.65 -17.27
N MET A 587 -9.51 -8.45 -17.43
CA MET A 587 -10.34 -8.92 -16.32
C MET A 587 -9.52 -9.74 -15.31
N ARG A 588 -8.74 -10.73 -15.77
CA ARG A 588 -7.89 -11.57 -14.89
C ARG A 588 -6.84 -10.75 -14.15
N LEU A 589 -6.12 -9.89 -14.87
CA LEU A 589 -5.08 -9.02 -14.31
C LEU A 589 -5.63 -8.07 -13.24
N ARG A 590 -6.79 -7.45 -13.49
CA ARG A 590 -7.46 -6.60 -12.48
C ARG A 590 -7.88 -7.42 -11.27
N ASN A 591 -8.47 -8.60 -11.49
CA ASN A 591 -8.92 -9.45 -10.40
C ASN A 591 -7.75 -9.90 -9.51
N ASP A 592 -6.65 -10.36 -10.07
CA ASP A 592 -5.46 -10.75 -9.31
C ASP A 592 -4.84 -9.57 -8.56
N ALA A 593 -4.78 -8.38 -9.18
CA ALA A 593 -4.28 -7.17 -8.54
C ALA A 593 -5.12 -6.76 -7.31
N VAL A 594 -6.44 -6.82 -7.45
CA VAL A 594 -7.39 -6.53 -6.36
C VAL A 594 -7.29 -7.61 -5.29
N GLU A 595 -7.25 -8.89 -5.65
CA GLU A 595 -7.12 -9.97 -4.67
C GLU A 595 -5.83 -9.86 -3.85
N GLY A 596 -4.70 -9.56 -4.50
CA GLY A 596 -3.43 -9.30 -3.83
C GLY A 596 -3.51 -8.09 -2.88
N ARG A 597 -4.10 -6.98 -3.33
CA ARG A 597 -4.25 -5.77 -2.50
C ARG A 597 -5.02 -6.05 -1.21
N TRP A 598 -6.06 -6.86 -1.29
CA TRP A 598 -6.94 -7.18 -0.18
C TRP A 598 -6.62 -8.51 0.53
N ALA A 599 -5.45 -9.09 0.28
CA ALA A 599 -5.04 -10.34 0.88
C ALA A 599 -4.88 -10.21 2.41
N LEU A 600 -5.57 -11.09 3.15
CA LEU A 600 -5.53 -11.11 4.62
C LEU A 600 -4.20 -11.67 5.16
N SER A 601 -3.57 -12.59 4.43
CA SER A 601 -2.30 -13.23 4.80
C SER A 601 -1.24 -13.03 3.72
N PRO A 602 0.06 -13.04 4.10
CA PRO A 602 1.16 -12.96 3.15
C PRO A 602 1.12 -14.07 2.08
N GLY A 603 0.77 -15.30 2.47
CA GLY A 603 0.69 -16.42 1.52
C GLY A 603 -0.33 -16.19 0.40
N ARG A 604 -1.49 -15.61 0.70
CA ARG A 604 -2.48 -15.28 -0.33
C ARG A 604 -2.07 -14.10 -1.20
N GLU A 605 -1.33 -13.15 -0.64
CA GLU A 605 -0.75 -12.03 -1.38
C GLU A 605 0.24 -12.57 -2.43
N THR A 606 1.13 -13.48 -2.02
CA THR A 606 2.07 -14.17 -2.92
C THR A 606 1.34 -14.97 -4.00
N GLU A 607 0.34 -15.78 -3.64
CA GLU A 607 -0.44 -16.58 -4.61
C GLU A 607 -1.14 -15.70 -5.66
N ALA A 608 -1.67 -14.53 -5.27
CA ALA A 608 -2.30 -13.59 -6.21
C ALA A 608 -1.27 -12.94 -7.13
N VAL A 609 -0.12 -12.53 -6.58
CA VAL A 609 0.99 -11.95 -7.35
C VAL A 609 1.56 -12.97 -8.35
N ASP A 610 1.69 -14.23 -7.98
CA ASP A 610 2.15 -15.30 -8.88
C ASP A 610 1.19 -15.51 -10.07
N ARG A 611 -0.13 -15.51 -9.81
CA ARG A 611 -1.14 -15.57 -10.88
C ARG A 611 -1.08 -14.35 -11.79
N LEU A 612 -0.99 -13.16 -11.21
CA LEU A 612 -0.83 -11.90 -11.94
C LEU A 612 0.34 -12.00 -12.91
N PHE A 613 1.51 -12.50 -12.48
CA PHE A 613 2.65 -12.64 -13.37
C PHE A 613 2.50 -13.72 -14.43
N ALA A 614 1.77 -14.80 -14.14
CA ALA A 614 1.41 -15.78 -15.16
C ALA A 614 0.54 -15.13 -16.25
N ASP A 615 -0.43 -14.30 -15.87
CA ASP A 615 -1.29 -13.56 -16.80
C ASP A 615 -0.54 -12.43 -17.53
N VAL A 616 0.43 -11.74 -16.91
CA VAL A 616 1.33 -10.80 -17.60
C VAL A 616 2.21 -11.52 -18.62
N GLY A 617 2.68 -12.73 -18.30
CA GLY A 617 3.41 -13.58 -19.24
C GLY A 617 2.56 -13.96 -20.45
N ARG A 618 1.29 -14.35 -20.22
CA ARG A 618 0.31 -14.62 -21.27
C ARG A 618 0.00 -13.38 -22.11
N LEU A 619 -0.16 -12.21 -21.50
CA LEU A 619 -0.36 -10.95 -22.21
C LEU A 619 0.81 -10.66 -23.16
N ARG A 620 2.04 -10.80 -22.65
CA ARG A 620 3.26 -10.59 -23.44
C ARG A 620 3.34 -11.52 -24.65
N SER A 621 3.09 -12.82 -24.46
CA SER A 621 3.12 -13.78 -25.57
C SER A 621 2.01 -13.53 -26.59
N THR A 622 0.82 -13.17 -26.12
CA THR A 622 -0.36 -12.95 -26.97
C THR A 622 -0.19 -11.73 -27.87
N PHE A 623 0.39 -10.64 -27.35
CA PHE A 623 0.56 -9.39 -28.10
C PHE A 623 1.96 -9.19 -28.68
N GLY A 624 2.84 -10.20 -28.59
CA GLY A 624 4.20 -10.14 -29.14
C GLY A 624 5.08 -9.05 -28.52
N LEU A 625 4.91 -8.76 -27.22
CA LEU A 625 5.66 -7.71 -26.53
C LEU A 625 7.07 -8.22 -26.15
N PRO A 626 8.10 -7.35 -26.17
CA PRO A 626 9.46 -7.73 -25.77
C PRO A 626 9.57 -8.05 -24.28
N ASP A 627 10.63 -8.77 -23.93
CA ASP A 627 10.98 -9.09 -22.54
C ASP A 627 11.32 -7.84 -21.72
N ASP A 628 12.04 -6.91 -22.34
CA ASP A 628 12.39 -5.61 -21.77
C ASP A 628 11.43 -4.54 -22.33
N PRO A 629 10.47 -4.01 -21.54
CA PRO A 629 9.56 -2.95 -22.00
C PRO A 629 10.32 -1.68 -22.39
N GLY A 630 11.55 -1.49 -21.88
CA GLY A 630 12.45 -0.42 -22.25
C GLY A 630 12.72 -0.33 -23.76
N THR A 631 12.65 -1.43 -24.52
CA THR A 631 12.86 -1.38 -25.98
C THR A 631 11.70 -0.76 -26.78
N LEU A 632 10.47 -0.82 -26.28
CA LEU A 632 9.30 -0.13 -26.87
C LEU A 632 9.07 1.27 -26.29
N LEU A 633 9.62 1.51 -25.09
CA LEU A 633 9.55 2.78 -24.37
C LEU A 633 10.75 3.70 -24.67
N ALA A 634 11.89 3.13 -25.09
CA ALA A 634 13.05 3.86 -25.55
C ALA A 634 12.71 4.55 -26.88
N SER A 635 12.78 5.87 -26.85
CA SER A 635 12.58 6.68 -28.03
C SER A 635 13.88 6.68 -28.84
N ALA A 636 13.95 5.92 -29.92
CA ALA A 636 15.08 6.02 -30.84
C ALA A 636 15.17 7.48 -31.37
N PRO A 637 16.37 8.06 -31.51
CA PRO A 637 16.54 9.39 -32.10
C PRO A 637 15.87 9.45 -33.47
N LEU A 638 14.97 10.41 -33.64
CA LEU A 638 14.32 10.68 -34.92
C LEU A 638 15.26 11.50 -35.79
N ASP A 639 15.24 11.22 -37.09
CA ASP A 639 15.96 12.03 -38.07
C ASP A 639 15.27 13.39 -38.19
N VAL A 640 15.94 14.45 -37.75
CA VAL A 640 15.41 15.80 -37.60
C VAL A 640 16.42 16.80 -38.15
N PRO A 641 15.99 17.79 -38.97
CA PRO A 641 16.89 18.82 -39.48
C PRO A 641 17.63 19.58 -38.35
N PRO A 642 18.95 19.80 -38.46
CA PRO A 642 19.72 20.54 -37.46
C PRO A 642 19.13 21.93 -37.12
N ALA A 643 18.64 22.65 -38.14
CA ALA A 643 18.00 23.96 -37.98
C ALA A 643 16.70 23.95 -37.16
N PHE A 644 16.05 22.79 -36.99
CA PHE A 644 14.92 22.65 -36.06
C PHE A 644 15.42 22.46 -34.62
N ARG A 645 16.46 21.64 -34.42
CA ARG A 645 17.10 21.46 -33.10
C ARG A 645 17.68 22.77 -32.55
N ASP A 646 18.24 23.61 -33.42
CA ASP A 646 18.74 24.96 -33.07
C ASP A 646 17.63 25.84 -32.47
N ARG A 647 16.41 25.70 -32.97
CA ARG A 647 15.25 26.48 -32.50
C ARG A 647 14.75 26.03 -31.11
N LEU A 648 15.15 24.84 -30.63
CA LEU A 648 14.84 24.37 -29.28
C LEU A 648 15.78 24.97 -28.19
N GLY A 649 16.90 25.58 -28.58
CA GLY A 649 17.90 26.13 -27.65
C GLY A 649 17.32 27.14 -26.66
N PRO A 650 16.62 28.21 -27.10
CA PRO A 650 16.03 29.20 -26.19
C PRO A 650 14.98 28.63 -25.24
N LEU A 651 14.23 27.60 -25.69
CA LEU A 651 13.27 26.88 -24.85
C LEU A 651 13.98 26.08 -23.74
N TRP A 652 15.10 25.42 -24.10
CA TRP A 652 15.93 24.67 -23.16
C TRP A 652 16.63 25.58 -22.13
N GLU A 653 17.18 26.71 -22.57
CA GLU A 653 17.78 27.71 -21.66
C GLU A 653 16.75 28.25 -20.65
N SER A 654 15.55 28.57 -21.13
CA SER A 654 14.45 29.04 -20.28
C SER A 654 13.97 27.95 -19.31
N TYR A 655 13.99 26.69 -19.72
CA TYR A 655 13.70 25.54 -18.86
C TYR A 655 14.74 25.38 -17.73
N LEU A 656 16.03 25.49 -18.04
CA LEU A 656 17.10 25.45 -17.04
C LEU A 656 17.02 26.64 -16.07
N ALA A 657 16.71 27.84 -16.57
CA ALA A 657 16.52 29.03 -15.75
C ALA A 657 15.32 28.89 -14.79
N ALA A 658 14.20 28.33 -15.27
CA ALA A 658 13.03 28.06 -14.44
C ALA A 658 13.33 27.02 -13.35
N ARG A 659 14.06 25.96 -13.68
CA ARG A 659 14.53 24.96 -12.70
C ARG A 659 15.38 25.63 -11.62
N ASP A 660 16.38 26.41 -12.02
CA ASP A 660 17.31 27.03 -11.09
C ASP A 660 16.62 28.06 -10.19
N ALA A 661 15.62 28.79 -10.70
CA ALA A 661 14.76 29.64 -9.90
C ALA A 661 13.94 28.85 -8.87
N LEU A 662 13.39 27.67 -9.23
CA LEU A 662 12.66 26.80 -8.29
C LEU A 662 13.57 26.15 -7.23
N VAL A 663 14.83 25.88 -7.58
CA VAL A 663 15.87 25.45 -6.62
C VAL A 663 16.20 26.57 -5.63
N ALA A 664 16.23 27.81 -6.11
CA ALA A 664 16.46 29.00 -5.29
C ALA A 664 15.24 29.42 -4.45
N ASP A 665 14.09 28.74 -4.57
CA ASP A 665 12.81 29.13 -3.98
C ASP A 665 12.33 30.53 -4.45
N ASP A 666 12.67 30.93 -5.69
CA ASP A 666 12.31 32.21 -6.30
C ASP A 666 11.11 32.06 -7.27
N PRO A 667 9.87 32.37 -6.82
CA PRO A 667 8.68 32.21 -7.63
C PRO A 667 8.52 33.31 -8.70
N GLU A 668 9.17 34.47 -8.56
CA GLU A 668 9.09 35.54 -9.56
C GLU A 668 10.00 35.21 -10.75
N ALA A 669 11.24 34.80 -10.48
CA ALA A 669 12.17 34.36 -11.51
C ALA A 669 11.68 33.09 -12.23
N ALA A 670 11.02 32.17 -11.52
CA ALA A 670 10.43 30.97 -12.13
C ALA A 670 9.30 31.32 -13.12
N ARG A 671 8.41 32.25 -12.77
CA ARG A 671 7.34 32.74 -13.67
C ARG A 671 7.89 33.51 -14.85
N ALA A 672 8.90 34.37 -14.62
CA ALA A 672 9.56 35.10 -15.70
C ALA A 672 10.21 34.15 -16.72
N SER A 673 10.86 33.09 -16.23
CA SER A 673 11.48 32.06 -17.06
C SER A 673 10.43 31.23 -17.83
N ALA A 674 9.28 30.92 -17.21
CA ALA A 674 8.16 30.27 -17.89
C ALA A 674 7.54 31.17 -18.98
N GLY A 675 7.44 32.48 -18.74
CA GLY A 675 6.99 33.46 -19.73
C GLY A 675 7.95 33.56 -20.92
N ALA A 676 9.27 33.56 -20.67
CA ALA A 676 10.28 33.50 -21.71
C ALA A 676 10.23 32.19 -22.52
N ALA A 677 10.02 31.06 -21.84
CA ALA A 677 9.83 29.76 -22.49
C ALA A 677 8.57 29.71 -23.36
N SER A 678 7.46 30.31 -22.91
CA SER A 678 6.22 30.41 -23.69
C SER A 678 6.42 31.24 -24.96
N ALA A 679 7.12 32.37 -24.86
CA ALA A 679 7.48 33.18 -26.02
C ALA A 679 8.41 32.43 -27.00
N ALA A 680 9.39 31.69 -26.47
CA ALA A 680 10.28 30.85 -27.28
C ALA A 680 9.49 29.75 -27.99
N LEU A 681 8.61 29.04 -27.29
CA LEU A 681 7.77 27.97 -27.85
C LEU A 681 6.85 28.47 -28.98
N ALA A 682 6.25 29.65 -28.80
CA ALA A 682 5.41 30.28 -29.81
C ALA A 682 6.17 30.56 -31.13
N GLY A 683 7.46 30.90 -31.04
CA GLY A 683 8.32 31.20 -32.19
C GLY A 683 8.87 29.98 -32.94
N ILE A 684 8.64 28.76 -32.47
CA ILE A 684 9.16 27.54 -33.10
C ILE A 684 8.18 27.06 -34.19
N GLU A 685 8.55 27.30 -35.45
CA GLU A 685 7.83 26.78 -36.62
C GLU A 685 8.25 25.33 -36.95
N ALA A 686 7.27 24.45 -37.14
CA ALA A 686 7.48 23.02 -37.32
C ALA A 686 7.34 22.52 -38.77
N ASP A 687 7.28 23.44 -39.74
CA ASP A 687 7.08 23.14 -41.16
C ASP A 687 8.20 22.26 -41.77
N SER A 688 9.36 22.22 -41.13
CA SER A 688 10.51 21.40 -41.52
C SER A 688 10.49 19.97 -40.96
N LEU A 689 9.50 19.60 -40.13
CA LEU A 689 9.37 18.25 -39.58
C LEU A 689 8.44 17.40 -40.43
N GLU A 690 8.78 16.12 -40.62
CA GLU A 690 7.94 15.17 -41.36
C GLU A 690 7.75 13.86 -40.56
N GLY A 691 6.65 13.15 -40.85
CA GLY A 691 6.35 11.83 -40.27
C GLY A 691 6.35 11.84 -38.74
N LYS A 692 7.02 10.84 -38.14
CA LYS A 692 7.03 10.60 -36.69
C LYS A 692 7.54 11.79 -35.87
N ALA A 693 8.44 12.62 -36.43
CA ALA A 693 8.95 13.79 -35.74
C ALA A 693 7.91 14.93 -35.67
N ARG A 694 7.11 15.09 -36.73
CA ARG A 694 6.00 16.05 -36.76
C ARG A 694 4.91 15.65 -35.78
N ASP A 695 4.51 14.37 -35.79
CA ASP A 695 3.47 13.84 -34.91
C ASP A 695 3.84 13.98 -33.43
N LEU A 696 5.09 13.67 -33.09
CA LEU A 696 5.61 13.83 -31.72
C LEU A 696 5.60 15.30 -31.28
N TRP A 697 6.06 16.20 -32.16
CA TRP A 697 6.08 17.63 -31.86
C TRP A 697 4.67 18.21 -31.69
N ASP A 698 3.72 17.86 -32.56
CA ASP A 698 2.34 18.33 -32.42
C ASP A 698 1.68 17.84 -31.14
N SER A 699 1.93 16.59 -30.75
CA SER A 699 1.43 16.05 -29.48
C SER A 699 2.06 16.75 -28.29
N ALA A 700 3.39 16.93 -28.28
CA ALA A 700 4.09 17.52 -27.14
C ALA A 700 3.84 19.03 -27.00
N ARG A 701 3.63 19.75 -28.11
CA ARG A 701 3.43 21.20 -28.10
C ARG A 701 2.21 21.61 -27.28
N GLY A 702 1.09 20.89 -27.40
CA GLY A 702 -0.11 21.17 -26.61
C GLY A 702 0.14 21.06 -25.10
N ASP A 703 0.81 19.98 -24.68
CA ASP A 703 1.15 19.74 -23.28
C ASP A 703 2.15 20.79 -22.75
N LEU A 704 3.11 21.21 -23.58
CA LEU A 704 4.08 22.26 -23.25
C LEU A 704 3.40 23.63 -23.09
N ASP A 705 2.51 24.02 -24.00
CA ASP A 705 1.75 25.27 -23.93
C ASP A 705 0.89 25.31 -22.65
N GLU A 706 0.21 24.20 -22.35
CA GLU A 706 -0.65 24.08 -21.18
C GLU A 706 0.14 24.12 -19.86
N ALA A 707 1.31 23.46 -19.80
CA ALA A 707 2.17 23.48 -18.62
C ALA A 707 2.78 24.87 -18.38
N LEU A 708 3.22 25.55 -19.44
CA LEU A 708 3.79 26.90 -19.35
C LEU A 708 2.73 27.93 -18.94
N ALA A 709 1.52 27.87 -19.49
CA ALA A 709 0.42 28.72 -19.07
C ALA A 709 0.12 28.57 -17.57
N ARG A 710 0.08 27.31 -17.08
CA ARG A 710 -0.09 27.04 -15.65
C ARG A 710 1.03 27.57 -14.78
N MET A 711 2.28 27.53 -15.25
CA MET A 711 3.39 28.11 -14.50
C MET A 711 3.29 29.63 -14.43
N VAL A 712 2.91 30.29 -15.53
CA VAL A 712 2.71 31.75 -15.55
C VAL A 712 1.58 32.17 -14.60
N ASP A 713 0.48 31.40 -14.58
CA ASP A 713 -0.71 31.69 -13.77
C ASP A 713 -0.63 31.18 -12.31
N ALA A 714 0.40 30.40 -11.95
CA ALA A 714 0.51 29.81 -10.62
C ALA A 714 0.67 30.87 -9.53
N GLU A 715 -0.16 30.84 -8.48
CA GLU A 715 -0.16 31.86 -7.42
C GLU A 715 0.90 31.60 -6.33
N ASP A 716 1.30 30.35 -6.12
CA ASP A 716 2.24 29.95 -5.07
C ASP A 716 3.32 28.95 -5.54
N LEU A 717 4.33 28.73 -4.69
CA LEU A 717 5.48 27.88 -4.99
C LEU A 717 5.12 26.38 -5.17
N PRO A 718 4.20 25.78 -4.38
CA PRO A 718 3.70 24.43 -4.64
C PRO A 718 3.00 24.28 -6.00
N ALA A 719 2.16 25.24 -6.41
CA ALA A 719 1.53 25.25 -7.71
C ALA A 719 2.56 25.39 -8.84
N LEU A 720 3.57 26.25 -8.67
CA LEU A 720 4.69 26.38 -9.60
C LEU A 720 5.46 25.08 -9.78
N ARG A 721 5.77 24.37 -8.69
CA ARG A 721 6.45 23.07 -8.72
C ARG A 721 5.62 21.98 -9.41
N SER A 722 4.32 21.98 -9.14
CA SER A 722 3.38 21.04 -9.79
C SER A 722 3.25 21.31 -11.28
N ALA A 723 3.23 22.58 -11.69
CA ALA A 723 3.21 22.97 -13.10
C ALA A 723 4.54 22.70 -13.81
N PHE A 724 5.67 22.90 -13.11
CA PHE A 724 7.00 22.57 -13.62
C PHE A 724 7.20 21.06 -13.85
N GLU A 725 6.63 20.21 -13.00
CA GLU A 725 6.62 18.75 -13.23
C GLU A 725 5.96 18.40 -14.56
N ARG A 726 4.78 18.96 -14.83
CA ARG A 726 4.08 18.76 -16.11
C ARG A 726 4.91 19.24 -17.30
N TRP A 727 5.57 20.38 -17.15
CA TRP A 727 6.46 20.89 -18.20
C TRP A 727 7.63 19.94 -18.43
N SER A 728 8.28 19.46 -17.37
CA SER A 728 9.40 18.54 -17.48
C SER A 728 8.99 17.20 -18.12
N THR A 729 7.84 16.66 -17.73
CA THR A 729 7.26 15.44 -18.28
C THR A 729 6.92 15.59 -19.76
N ALA A 730 6.39 16.73 -20.18
CA ALA A 730 6.10 17.04 -21.58
C ALA A 730 7.38 17.27 -22.42
N LEU A 731 8.42 17.86 -21.83
CA LEU A 731 9.67 18.18 -22.52
C LEU A 731 10.58 16.95 -22.71
N ARG A 732 10.51 15.97 -21.81
CA ARG A 732 11.33 14.74 -21.87
C ARG A 732 11.26 13.99 -23.20
N PRO A 733 10.08 13.64 -23.77
CA PRO A 733 10.03 12.92 -25.05
C PRO A 733 10.56 13.77 -26.23
N VAL A 734 10.44 15.10 -26.16
CA VAL A 734 11.01 16.03 -27.15
C VAL A 734 12.53 15.95 -27.11
N VAL A 735 13.14 16.09 -25.93
CA VAL A 735 14.61 16.01 -25.77
C VAL A 735 15.14 14.62 -26.14
N ALA A 736 14.45 13.54 -25.73
CA ALA A 736 14.88 12.17 -26.01
C ALA A 736 14.84 11.81 -27.50
N SER A 737 13.80 12.25 -28.22
CA SER A 737 13.55 11.79 -29.60
C SER A 737 13.98 12.79 -30.66
N ILE A 738 13.81 14.09 -30.43
CA ILE A 738 14.13 15.15 -31.39
C ILE A 738 15.57 15.65 -31.17
N GLY A 739 16.02 15.68 -29.92
CA GLY A 739 17.36 16.12 -29.53
C GLY A 739 17.49 17.64 -29.46
N LEU A 740 18.52 18.09 -28.76
CA LEU A 740 18.88 19.51 -28.65
C LEU A 740 20.10 19.82 -29.53
N ALA A 741 20.22 21.07 -30.00
CA ALA A 741 21.42 21.54 -30.69
C ALA A 741 22.32 22.36 -29.78
N GLY A 742 23.61 22.39 -30.12
CA GLY A 742 24.66 23.07 -29.36
C GLY A 742 25.41 22.17 -28.38
N PRO A 743 26.42 22.71 -27.68
CA PRO A 743 27.26 21.99 -26.70
C PRO A 743 26.52 21.72 -25.38
N VAL A 744 25.33 21.10 -25.45
CA VAL A 744 24.49 20.81 -24.28
C VAL A 744 25.06 19.65 -23.44
N GLY A 745 25.91 18.83 -24.05
CA GLY A 745 26.45 17.60 -23.45
C GLY A 745 25.36 16.57 -23.16
N THR A 746 25.67 15.65 -22.24
CA THR A 746 24.73 14.62 -21.81
C THR A 746 23.62 15.23 -20.95
N VAL A 747 22.37 15.06 -21.38
CA VAL A 747 21.18 15.43 -20.62
C VAL A 747 20.69 14.21 -19.86
N VAL A 748 20.52 14.38 -18.56
CA VAL A 748 20.04 13.34 -17.64
C VAL A 748 18.69 13.73 -17.04
N ALA A 749 17.83 12.73 -16.83
CA ALA A 749 16.63 12.84 -16.01
C ALA A 749 16.96 12.38 -14.59
N HIS A 750 16.74 13.27 -13.63
CA HIS A 750 16.76 12.95 -12.21
C HIS A 750 15.34 12.72 -11.69
N SER A 751 15.19 11.99 -10.59
CA SER A 751 13.90 11.76 -9.94
C SER A 751 13.96 12.04 -8.44
N CYS A 752 12.83 12.36 -7.83
CA CYS A 752 12.69 12.52 -6.39
C CYS A 752 11.37 11.88 -5.93
N SER A 753 11.43 10.79 -5.16
CA SER A 753 10.24 10.08 -4.67
C SER A 753 9.41 10.85 -3.64
N MET A 754 10.00 11.84 -2.97
CA MET A 754 9.33 12.67 -1.95
C MET A 754 8.76 13.98 -2.53
N ALA A 755 8.91 14.23 -3.83
CA ALA A 755 8.39 15.43 -4.46
C ALA A 755 6.85 15.41 -4.51
N LEU A 756 6.23 16.59 -4.43
CA LEU A 756 4.79 16.81 -4.57
C LEU A 756 3.94 15.90 -3.64
N ASP A 757 4.20 15.97 -2.33
CA ASP A 757 3.50 15.17 -1.30
C ASP A 757 3.60 13.64 -1.53
N ASP A 758 4.82 13.15 -1.73
CA ASP A 758 5.16 11.74 -2.01
C ASP A 758 4.54 11.16 -3.31
N ALA A 759 4.03 12.02 -4.20
CA ALA A 759 3.60 11.61 -5.54
C ALA A 759 4.78 11.22 -6.44
N GLY A 760 5.96 11.79 -6.17
CA GLY A 760 7.18 11.60 -6.96
C GLY A 760 7.20 12.49 -8.21
N ALA A 761 8.37 12.99 -8.58
CA ALA A 761 8.54 13.82 -9.77
C ALA A 761 9.92 13.61 -10.40
N SER A 762 10.03 13.88 -11.71
CA SER A 762 11.30 13.84 -12.44
C SER A 762 11.63 15.19 -13.06
N TRP A 763 12.91 15.45 -13.31
CA TRP A 763 13.35 16.65 -14.02
C TRP A 763 14.58 16.41 -14.89
N LEU A 764 14.69 17.16 -15.99
CA LEU A 764 15.85 17.16 -16.88
C LEU A 764 16.94 18.14 -16.43
N GLN A 765 18.20 17.78 -16.68
CA GLN A 765 19.37 18.61 -16.43
C GLN A 765 20.54 18.25 -17.34
N SER A 766 21.36 19.24 -17.69
CA SER A 766 22.75 19.05 -18.17
C SER A 766 23.76 19.38 -17.06
N GLY A 767 24.86 18.63 -16.98
CA GLY A 767 25.95 18.82 -15.99
C GLY A 767 25.87 17.90 -14.75
N GLU A 768 27.01 17.70 -14.06
CA GLU A 768 27.19 16.67 -13.01
C GLU A 768 26.52 16.97 -11.66
N GLU A 769 26.30 18.24 -11.31
CA GLU A 769 25.82 18.61 -9.97
C GLU A 769 24.28 18.62 -9.88
N VAL A 770 23.68 17.69 -9.15
CA VAL A 770 22.22 17.56 -8.97
C VAL A 770 21.57 18.87 -8.49
N ARG A 771 20.52 19.33 -9.19
CA ARG A 771 19.71 20.51 -8.81
C ARG A 771 18.21 20.19 -8.75
N ASN A 772 17.69 19.92 -7.56
CA ASN A 772 16.31 19.47 -7.31
C ASN A 772 15.33 20.66 -7.19
N PRO A 773 14.46 20.89 -8.19
CA PRO A 773 13.52 22.02 -8.20
C PRO A 773 12.33 21.83 -7.24
N TYR A 774 12.08 20.60 -6.78
CA TYR A 774 10.91 20.24 -5.97
C TYR A 774 11.17 20.42 -4.47
N MET A 775 12.42 20.28 -4.03
CA MET A 775 12.82 20.45 -2.63
C MET A 775 13.42 21.83 -2.32
N GLY A 776 13.67 22.65 -3.34
CA GLY A 776 14.20 24.01 -3.19
C GLY A 776 15.53 24.04 -2.42
N GLN A 777 15.72 25.07 -1.60
CA GLN A 777 16.94 25.22 -0.79
C GLN A 777 17.05 24.17 0.33
N ARG A 778 15.99 23.42 0.63
CA ARG A 778 16.00 22.42 1.72
C ARG A 778 16.85 21.21 1.38
N MET A 779 16.77 20.72 0.13
CA MET A 779 17.52 19.55 -0.33
C MET A 779 17.91 19.68 -1.83
N PRO A 780 18.70 20.70 -2.20
CA PRO A 780 18.94 21.03 -3.61
C PRO A 780 19.71 19.94 -4.37
N ARG A 781 20.44 19.05 -3.67
CA ARG A 781 21.26 17.99 -4.29
C ARG A 781 20.67 16.57 -4.18
N CYS A 782 19.44 16.43 -3.71
CA CYS A 782 18.84 15.10 -3.49
C CYS A 782 18.20 14.55 -4.78
N THR A 783 18.55 13.32 -5.17
CA THR A 783 17.93 12.56 -6.26
C THR A 783 17.79 11.08 -5.87
N THR A 784 16.77 10.40 -6.38
CA THR A 784 16.47 8.97 -6.14
C THR A 784 16.79 8.07 -7.34
N GLY A 785 17.10 8.66 -8.50
CA GLY A 785 17.48 7.93 -9.71
C GLY A 785 18.03 8.88 -10.78
N VAL A 786 18.84 8.36 -11.70
CA VAL A 786 19.44 9.12 -12.82
C VAL A 786 19.36 8.27 -14.08
N GLU A 787 18.82 8.85 -15.15
CA GLU A 787 18.69 8.21 -16.47
C GLU A 787 19.25 9.13 -17.54
N VAL A 788 20.05 8.61 -18.47
CA VAL A 788 20.52 9.40 -19.63
C VAL A 788 19.37 9.52 -20.64
N VAL A 789 18.96 10.75 -20.93
CA VAL A 789 17.83 11.05 -21.83
C VAL A 789 18.31 11.42 -23.22
N TRP A 790 19.43 12.14 -23.32
CA TRP A 790 20.03 12.55 -24.59
C TRP A 790 21.54 12.65 -24.44
N ASP A 791 22.29 12.14 -25.41
CA ASP A 791 23.75 12.22 -25.44
C ASP A 791 24.19 13.03 -26.65
N GLY A 792 24.33 14.35 -26.45
CA GLY A 792 24.76 15.30 -27.48
C GLY A 792 26.28 15.53 -27.46
N PRO A 793 26.85 16.22 -28.47
CA PRO A 793 28.27 16.58 -28.45
C PRO A 793 28.62 17.35 -27.17
N PRO A 794 29.70 16.97 -26.46
CA PRO A 794 30.06 17.56 -25.18
C PRO A 794 30.44 19.04 -25.35
N PRO A 795 30.22 19.89 -24.33
CA PRO A 795 30.83 21.21 -24.31
C PRO A 795 32.36 21.10 -24.40
N PRO A 796 33.04 22.10 -25.00
CA PRO A 796 34.50 22.08 -25.11
C PRO A 796 35.11 21.96 -23.72
N ALA A 797 35.94 20.93 -23.51
CA ALA A 797 36.64 20.68 -22.26
C ALA A 797 37.70 21.77 -21.98
N PRO A 798 38.05 22.05 -20.72
CA PRO A 798 39.25 22.79 -20.38
C PRO A 798 40.46 22.08 -20.99
N VAL A 799 41.37 22.82 -21.62
CA VAL A 799 42.49 22.28 -22.40
C VAL A 799 43.43 21.46 -21.51
N GLU A 800 43.33 20.13 -21.56
CA GLU A 800 44.33 19.23 -20.97
C GLU A 800 45.57 19.16 -21.87
N ALA A 801 46.70 19.55 -21.28
CA ALA A 801 48.10 19.48 -21.73
C ALA A 801 48.69 20.75 -22.39
N ALA A 802 49.65 21.34 -21.68
CA ALA A 802 50.53 22.40 -22.15
C ALA A 802 51.27 21.97 -23.44
N PRO A 803 51.24 22.77 -24.52
CA PRO A 803 52.00 22.48 -25.73
C PRO A 803 53.50 22.40 -25.43
N ALA A 804 54.15 21.31 -25.86
CA ALA A 804 55.46 20.88 -25.38
C ALA A 804 56.65 21.78 -25.77
N ASN A 805 56.45 22.86 -26.53
CA ASN A 805 57.54 23.68 -27.05
C ASN A 805 57.15 25.16 -27.25
N ILE A 806 56.97 25.90 -26.14
CA ILE A 806 56.69 27.34 -26.19
C ILE A 806 58.00 28.14 -26.24
N PRO A 807 58.22 29.03 -27.24
CA PRO A 807 59.43 29.86 -27.33
C PRO A 807 59.58 30.83 -26.16
N ASP A 808 60.79 31.01 -25.64
CA ASP A 808 61.08 31.93 -24.53
C ASP A 808 60.78 33.41 -24.88
N GLY A 809 60.84 33.76 -26.18
CA GLY A 809 60.40 35.06 -26.67
C GLY A 809 58.90 35.31 -26.47
N PHE A 810 58.08 34.26 -26.52
CA PHE A 810 56.64 34.34 -26.24
C PHE A 810 56.36 34.36 -24.74
N ARG A 811 57.06 33.52 -23.96
CA ARG A 811 56.94 33.49 -22.49
C ARG A 811 57.25 34.83 -21.82
N ARG A 812 58.23 35.58 -22.36
CA ARG A 812 58.57 36.93 -21.89
C ARG A 812 57.53 37.97 -22.24
N GLN A 813 56.80 37.83 -23.34
CA GLN A 813 55.69 38.74 -23.68
C GLN A 813 54.53 38.58 -22.70
N LEU A 814 54.26 37.35 -22.25
CA LEU A 814 53.24 37.07 -21.24
C LEU A 814 53.57 37.61 -19.84
N ALA A 815 54.83 37.93 -19.56
CA ALA A 815 55.21 38.60 -18.32
C ALA A 815 54.60 40.01 -18.22
N GLY A 816 54.51 40.74 -19.34
CA GLY A 816 53.83 42.04 -19.37
C GLY A 816 52.32 41.93 -19.13
N LEU A 817 51.70 40.84 -19.59
CA LEU A 817 50.29 40.56 -19.33
C LEU A 817 50.03 40.24 -17.86
N TRP A 818 50.97 39.53 -17.21
CA TRP A 818 50.93 39.27 -15.77
C TRP A 818 51.03 40.56 -14.95
N ASP A 819 51.93 41.47 -15.30
CA ASP A 819 52.07 42.74 -14.58
C ASP A 819 50.79 43.59 -14.69
N ALA A 820 50.20 43.68 -15.89
CA ALA A 820 48.93 44.36 -16.09
C ALA A 820 47.77 43.71 -15.31
N TYR A 821 47.80 42.37 -15.15
CA TYR A 821 46.80 41.64 -14.38
C TYR A 821 46.90 41.97 -12.88
N LEU A 822 48.11 42.08 -12.36
CA LEU A 822 48.35 42.47 -10.96
C LEU A 822 47.97 43.93 -10.70
N ASP A 823 48.20 44.83 -11.65
CA ASP A 823 47.77 46.22 -11.55
C ASP A 823 46.24 46.33 -11.48
N LEU A 824 45.54 45.56 -12.32
CA LEU A 824 44.08 45.46 -12.29
C LEU A 824 43.58 44.86 -10.96
N GLN A 825 44.16 43.75 -10.51
CA GLN A 825 43.84 43.13 -9.21
C GLN A 825 44.06 44.13 -8.07
N GLY A 826 45.17 44.87 -8.09
CA GLY A 826 45.51 45.87 -7.09
C GLY A 826 44.54 47.05 -7.06
N ALA A 827 44.09 47.52 -8.22
CA ALA A 827 43.08 48.57 -8.33
C ALA A 827 41.72 48.11 -7.77
N LEU A 828 41.28 46.89 -8.11
CA LEU A 828 40.03 46.30 -7.61
C LEU A 828 40.05 46.05 -6.10
N ALA A 829 41.19 45.61 -5.58
CA ALA A 829 41.41 45.42 -4.15
C ALA A 829 41.43 46.76 -3.37
N SER A 830 41.60 47.88 -4.06
CA SER A 830 41.62 49.22 -3.47
C SER A 830 40.29 49.98 -3.62
N ASP A 831 39.24 49.33 -4.13
CA ASP A 831 37.91 49.92 -4.37
C ASP A 831 37.91 51.16 -5.28
N ASP A 832 38.84 51.27 -6.25
CA ASP A 832 38.91 52.39 -7.18
C ASP A 832 38.38 51.99 -8.57
N PRO A 833 37.09 52.22 -8.90
CA PRO A 833 36.49 51.77 -10.15
C PRO A 833 37.08 52.46 -11.38
N ASP A 834 37.53 53.71 -11.26
CA ASP A 834 38.13 54.44 -12.39
C ASP A 834 39.55 53.94 -12.67
N ALA A 835 40.34 53.65 -11.63
CA ALA A 835 41.64 53.01 -11.79
C ALA A 835 41.50 51.57 -12.29
N SER A 836 40.53 50.81 -11.80
CA SER A 836 40.26 49.44 -12.26
C SER A 836 39.85 49.41 -13.73
N ARG A 837 38.98 50.32 -14.18
CA ARG A 837 38.58 50.39 -15.58
C ARG A 837 39.75 50.77 -16.50
N ARG A 838 40.60 51.71 -16.07
CA ARG A 838 41.83 52.05 -16.80
C ARG A 838 42.81 50.87 -16.87
N ALA A 839 43.08 50.22 -15.75
CA ALA A 839 43.96 49.05 -15.70
C ALA A 839 43.42 47.87 -16.55
N ALA A 840 42.09 47.68 -16.62
CA ALA A 840 41.48 46.70 -17.50
C ALA A 840 41.70 47.05 -18.99
N GLY A 841 41.59 48.32 -19.36
CA GLY A 841 41.90 48.80 -20.71
C GLY A 841 43.37 48.60 -21.08
N GLU A 842 44.28 48.97 -20.17
CA GLU A 842 45.74 48.77 -20.34
C GLU A 842 46.09 47.28 -20.48
N LEU A 843 45.43 46.40 -19.71
CA LEU A 843 45.55 44.95 -19.87
C LEU A 843 45.06 44.46 -21.23
N GLY A 844 43.97 45.03 -21.75
CA GLY A 844 43.48 44.79 -23.11
C GLY A 844 44.49 45.17 -24.18
N ASP A 845 45.13 46.33 -24.04
CA ASP A 845 46.17 46.81 -24.95
C ASP A 845 47.40 45.90 -24.94
N VAL A 846 47.84 45.47 -23.75
CA VAL A 846 48.95 44.51 -23.60
C VAL A 846 48.58 43.16 -24.23
N LEU A 847 47.39 42.63 -23.95
CA LEU A 847 46.89 41.38 -24.52
C LEU A 847 46.85 41.42 -26.05
N ALA A 848 46.44 42.55 -26.64
CA ALA A 848 46.43 42.74 -28.09
C ALA A 848 47.84 42.82 -28.71
N SER A 849 48.84 43.22 -27.93
CA SER A 849 50.23 43.37 -28.37
C SER A 849 51.05 42.08 -28.38
N VAL A 850 50.54 40.99 -27.78
CA VAL A 850 51.24 39.69 -27.70
C VAL A 850 51.31 39.04 -29.09
N ASP A 851 52.54 38.87 -29.59
CA ASP A 851 52.81 38.27 -30.90
C ASP A 851 52.91 36.73 -30.81
N ALA A 852 51.83 36.07 -31.25
CA ALA A 852 51.71 34.61 -31.31
C ALA A 852 52.20 33.99 -32.63
N SER A 853 52.80 34.76 -33.54
CA SER A 853 53.31 34.24 -34.82
C SER A 853 54.43 33.20 -34.62
N THR A 854 55.13 33.25 -33.49
CA THR A 854 56.21 32.33 -33.14
C THR A 854 55.74 30.99 -32.57
N LEU A 855 54.45 30.84 -32.26
CA LEU A 855 53.85 29.58 -31.79
C LEU A 855 53.62 28.59 -32.94
N GLU A 856 53.69 27.29 -32.65
CA GLU A 856 53.21 26.24 -33.56
C GLU A 856 51.68 26.30 -33.71
N ASP A 857 51.14 25.76 -34.80
CA ASP A 857 49.73 25.97 -35.18
C ASP A 857 48.74 25.52 -34.08
N ASP A 858 48.95 24.35 -33.47
CA ASP A 858 48.08 23.87 -32.36
C ASP A 858 48.17 24.77 -31.11
N ALA A 859 49.37 25.27 -30.79
CA ALA A 859 49.60 26.17 -29.66
C ALA A 859 49.08 27.58 -29.93
N ARG A 860 49.10 28.01 -31.19
CA ARG A 860 48.56 29.29 -31.66
C ARG A 860 47.04 29.27 -31.66
N ASP A 861 46.42 28.19 -32.12
CA ASP A 861 44.97 28.03 -32.09
C ASP A 861 44.43 27.99 -30.66
N ALA A 862 45.15 27.33 -29.75
CA ALA A 862 44.84 27.37 -28.32
C ALA A 862 45.00 28.78 -27.75
N TRP A 863 46.05 29.51 -28.14
CA TRP A 863 46.29 30.87 -27.69
C TRP A 863 45.24 31.85 -28.22
N ASP A 864 44.82 31.69 -29.47
CA ASP A 864 43.83 32.57 -30.10
C ASP A 864 42.46 32.44 -29.41
N ARG A 865 42.08 31.21 -29.01
CA ARG A 865 40.89 30.96 -28.17
C ARG A 865 41.02 31.59 -26.79
N GLU A 866 42.14 31.36 -26.12
CA GLU A 866 42.40 31.92 -24.79
C GLU A 866 42.39 33.46 -24.82
N ARG A 867 43.02 34.06 -25.83
CA ARG A 867 43.04 35.50 -26.05
C ARG A 867 41.64 36.06 -26.28
N GLU A 868 40.76 35.33 -26.96
CA GLU A 868 39.36 35.73 -27.16
C GLU A 868 38.59 35.73 -25.83
N ASN A 869 38.77 34.71 -24.98
CA ASN A 869 38.18 34.64 -23.64
C ASN A 869 38.65 35.80 -22.76
N LEU A 870 39.96 36.02 -22.69
CA LEU A 870 40.55 37.11 -21.91
C LEU A 870 40.07 38.48 -22.43
N ARG A 871 39.96 38.65 -23.75
CA ARG A 871 39.45 39.87 -24.36
C ARG A 871 37.98 40.12 -24.04
N ALA A 872 37.14 39.10 -24.08
CA ALA A 872 35.73 39.23 -23.71
C ALA A 872 35.56 39.68 -22.25
N ALA A 873 36.41 39.19 -21.34
CA ALA A 873 36.45 39.65 -19.96
C ALA A 873 36.91 41.12 -19.84
N VAL A 874 37.90 41.54 -20.63
CA VAL A 874 38.33 42.96 -20.70
C VAL A 874 37.25 43.87 -21.22
N ASP A 875 36.59 43.51 -22.33
CA ASP A 875 35.54 44.32 -22.95
C ASP A 875 34.40 44.52 -21.95
N ARG A 876 34.00 43.45 -21.25
CA ARG A 876 32.99 43.53 -20.19
C ARG A 876 33.41 44.44 -19.02
N MET A 877 34.69 44.47 -18.66
CA MET A 877 35.20 45.35 -17.61
C MET A 877 35.30 46.81 -18.07
N THR A 878 35.72 47.06 -19.31
CA THR A 878 35.87 48.42 -19.84
C THR A 878 34.51 49.10 -20.08
N GLU A 879 33.48 48.31 -20.43
CA GLU A 879 32.08 48.76 -20.57
C GLU A 879 31.30 48.81 -19.24
N ALA A 880 31.84 48.21 -18.17
CA ALA A 880 31.16 48.12 -16.88
C ALA A 880 31.06 49.48 -16.17
N ASP A 881 29.87 49.78 -15.64
CA ASP A 881 29.60 50.92 -14.75
C ASP A 881 29.48 50.50 -13.29
N GLY A 882 30.48 50.86 -12.48
CA GLY A 882 30.57 50.53 -11.05
C GLY A 882 31.54 49.40 -10.74
N ILE A 883 31.86 49.23 -9.45
CA ILE A 883 32.93 48.32 -8.99
C ILE A 883 32.47 46.85 -9.00
N GLU A 884 31.19 46.57 -8.75
CA GLU A 884 30.66 45.21 -8.70
C GLU A 884 30.63 44.53 -10.09
N PRO A 885 30.17 45.19 -11.18
CA PRO A 885 30.28 44.60 -12.51
C PRO A 885 31.73 44.45 -12.99
N LEU A 886 32.63 45.38 -12.60
CA LEU A 886 34.07 45.24 -12.82
C LEU A 886 34.64 43.99 -12.14
N ARG A 887 34.23 43.71 -10.90
CA ARG A 887 34.62 42.49 -10.16
C ARG A 887 34.09 41.23 -10.80
N ALA A 888 32.87 41.25 -11.32
CA ALA A 888 32.31 40.12 -12.05
C ALA A 888 33.07 39.83 -13.35
N GLY A 889 33.48 40.87 -14.09
CA GLY A 889 34.36 40.71 -15.25
C GLY A 889 35.75 40.20 -14.88
N PHE A 890 36.31 40.68 -13.77
CA PHE A 890 37.60 40.20 -13.25
C PHE A 890 37.56 38.74 -12.79
N ALA A 891 36.42 38.25 -12.29
CA ALA A 891 36.26 36.85 -11.93
C ALA A 891 36.40 35.93 -13.14
N LEU A 892 35.77 36.29 -14.26
CA LEU A 892 35.93 35.56 -15.53
C LEU A 892 37.40 35.54 -15.96
N MET A 893 38.05 36.69 -15.96
CA MET A 893 39.50 36.80 -16.25
C MET A 893 40.34 35.91 -15.32
N SER A 894 40.02 35.88 -14.03
CA SER A 894 40.79 35.15 -13.02
C SER A 894 40.63 33.63 -13.09
N GLU A 895 39.57 33.12 -13.72
CA GLU A 895 39.39 31.69 -14.00
C GLU A 895 40.28 31.22 -15.16
N GLU A 896 40.51 32.09 -16.14
CA GLU A 896 41.34 31.81 -17.32
C GLU A 896 42.86 31.92 -17.01
N MET A 897 43.25 32.85 -16.13
CA MET A 897 44.66 33.08 -15.80
C MET A 897 45.46 31.84 -15.34
N PRO A 898 44.94 30.94 -14.48
CA PRO A 898 45.60 29.66 -14.18
C PRO A 898 45.86 28.79 -15.41
N VAL A 899 44.92 28.74 -16.36
CA VAL A 899 45.04 27.98 -17.60
C VAL A 899 46.20 28.52 -18.44
N LEU A 900 46.30 29.84 -18.56
CA LEU A 900 47.42 30.51 -19.22
C LEU A 900 48.77 30.17 -18.55
N PHE A 901 48.83 30.17 -17.22
CA PHE A 901 50.06 29.86 -16.48
C PHE A 901 50.49 28.39 -16.61
N GLU A 902 49.54 27.47 -16.63
CA GLU A 902 49.80 26.05 -16.79
C GLU A 902 50.21 25.70 -18.23
N ALA A 903 49.51 26.25 -19.22
CA ALA A 903 49.71 25.98 -20.63
C ALA A 903 50.97 26.64 -21.21
N TYR A 904 51.22 27.92 -20.90
CA TYR A 904 52.28 28.70 -21.56
C TYR A 904 53.49 29.01 -20.69
N ARG A 905 53.41 28.80 -19.37
CA ARG A 905 54.52 28.97 -18.41
C ARG A 905 55.22 30.33 -18.55
N PRO A 906 54.51 31.46 -18.33
CA PRO A 906 55.08 32.80 -18.49
C PRO A 906 56.29 33.03 -17.59
N GLU A 907 57.26 33.81 -18.08
CA GLU A 907 58.50 34.12 -17.36
C GLU A 907 58.31 35.30 -16.40
N VAL A 908 57.77 35.03 -15.22
CA VAL A 908 57.49 36.06 -14.20
C VAL A 908 58.57 36.13 -13.12
N GLY A 909 58.96 37.35 -12.74
CA GLY A 909 60.01 37.61 -11.73
C GLY A 909 59.54 37.48 -10.27
N SER A 910 58.25 37.21 -10.05
CA SER A 910 57.61 37.06 -8.73
C SER A 910 57.04 35.65 -8.53
N PRO A 911 56.93 35.14 -7.28
CA PRO A 911 56.19 33.91 -7.02
C PRO A 911 54.71 34.10 -7.33
N VAL A 912 54.00 33.04 -7.67
CA VAL A 912 52.56 33.08 -7.98
C VAL A 912 51.78 32.28 -6.97
N TYR A 913 50.81 32.92 -6.34
CA TYR A 913 49.91 32.33 -5.36
C TYR A 913 48.49 32.34 -5.90
N ARG A 914 47.79 31.20 -5.76
CA ARG A 914 46.36 31.07 -6.00
C ARG A 914 45.61 31.28 -4.69
N MET A 915 44.68 32.22 -4.71
CA MET A 915 43.85 32.61 -3.58
C MET A 915 42.39 32.23 -3.85
N HIS A 916 41.64 31.85 -2.83
CA HIS A 916 40.20 31.56 -2.94
C HIS A 916 39.37 32.29 -1.88
N CYS A 917 38.26 32.90 -2.28
CA CYS A 917 37.27 33.50 -1.39
C CYS A 917 35.92 32.79 -1.55
N PRO A 918 35.44 32.02 -0.56
CA PRO A 918 34.21 31.23 -0.68
C PRO A 918 32.95 32.08 -0.56
N MET A 919 33.07 33.30 -0.05
CA MET A 919 31.95 34.24 0.09
C MET A 919 31.73 35.11 -1.14
N ALA A 920 32.64 35.08 -2.12
CA ALA A 920 32.52 35.90 -3.32
C ALA A 920 31.20 35.56 -4.05
N PHE A 921 30.55 36.61 -4.56
CA PHE A 921 29.31 36.52 -5.34
C PHE A 921 28.19 35.72 -4.67
N ASP A 922 27.83 36.11 -3.44
CA ASP A 922 26.75 35.53 -2.63
C ASP A 922 26.96 34.05 -2.29
N GLY A 923 28.20 33.67 -1.99
CA GLY A 923 28.56 32.32 -1.55
C GLY A 923 28.83 31.32 -2.68
N ARG A 924 28.88 31.78 -3.93
CA ARG A 924 29.32 30.98 -5.08
C ARG A 924 30.81 30.63 -5.02
N GLY A 925 31.61 31.51 -4.41
CA GLY A 925 33.06 31.36 -4.33
C GLY A 925 33.76 31.84 -5.60
N ALA A 926 34.99 32.34 -5.48
CA ALA A 926 35.83 32.74 -6.61
C ALA A 926 37.33 32.67 -6.25
N ALA A 927 38.16 32.31 -7.23
CA ALA A 927 39.61 32.27 -7.10
C ALA A 927 40.29 33.42 -7.86
N TRP A 928 41.52 33.76 -7.50
CA TRP A 928 42.38 34.69 -8.24
C TRP A 928 43.87 34.39 -8.02
N LEU A 929 44.74 34.95 -8.87
CA LEU A 929 46.19 34.83 -8.72
C LEU A 929 46.80 36.13 -8.18
N GLN A 930 47.91 36.04 -7.42
CA GLN A 930 48.65 37.21 -6.96
C GLN A 930 50.15 36.92 -6.71
N ALA A 931 50.97 37.97 -6.65
CA ALA A 931 52.43 37.87 -6.54
C ALA A 931 52.99 37.67 -5.11
N THR A 932 52.18 37.91 -4.08
CA THR A 932 52.60 37.85 -2.67
C THR A 932 51.73 36.92 -1.85
N GLU A 933 52.20 36.47 -0.69
CA GLU A 933 51.37 35.69 0.24
C GLU A 933 50.38 36.58 1.02
N GLU A 934 50.66 37.88 1.17
CA GLU A 934 49.72 38.82 1.80
C GLU A 934 48.48 39.00 0.92
N VAL A 935 47.33 38.53 1.40
CA VAL A 935 46.05 38.52 0.67
C VAL A 935 45.61 39.95 0.35
N ARG A 936 45.30 40.18 -0.94
CA ARG A 936 44.68 41.41 -1.43
C ARG A 936 43.43 41.04 -2.24
N ASN A 937 42.30 40.93 -1.56
CA ASN A 937 41.05 40.43 -2.12
C ASN A 937 40.42 41.43 -3.12
N PRO A 938 40.36 41.12 -4.43
CA PRO A 938 39.81 42.01 -5.45
C PRO A 938 38.28 42.04 -5.45
N TYR A 939 37.60 41.04 -4.88
CA TYR A 939 36.14 40.88 -4.90
C TYR A 939 35.42 41.65 -3.78
N PHE A 940 36.11 41.90 -2.68
CA PHE A 940 35.56 42.66 -1.54
C PHE A 940 36.35 43.92 -1.19
N GLY A 941 37.50 44.15 -1.84
CA GLY A 941 38.29 45.37 -1.67
C GLY A 941 38.63 45.64 -0.21
N SER A 942 38.57 46.90 0.20
CA SER A 942 38.86 47.34 1.57
C SER A 942 37.96 46.72 2.63
N ALA A 943 36.75 46.29 2.28
CA ALA A 943 35.80 45.69 3.23
C ALA A 943 36.31 44.37 3.81
N MET A 944 37.00 43.55 3.01
CA MET A 944 37.58 42.27 3.43
C MET A 944 38.92 41.98 2.74
N ILE A 945 39.81 42.98 2.68
CA ILE A 945 41.03 42.94 1.85
C ILE A 945 41.96 41.76 2.18
N ARG A 946 41.95 41.27 3.43
CA ARG A 946 42.79 40.15 3.92
C ARG A 946 42.07 38.79 3.97
N CYS A 947 40.85 38.69 3.46
CA CYS A 947 40.04 37.47 3.57
C CYS A 947 40.24 36.55 2.37
N ALA A 948 40.83 35.37 2.61
CA ALA A 948 40.90 34.23 1.70
C ALA A 948 40.93 32.93 2.54
N THR A 949 40.37 31.82 2.04
CA THR A 949 40.35 30.54 2.75
C THR A 949 41.40 29.54 2.29
N GLU A 950 41.91 29.68 1.07
CA GLU A 950 42.93 28.80 0.53
C GLU A 950 44.00 29.64 -0.17
N VAL A 951 45.25 29.37 0.18
CA VAL A 951 46.45 30.03 -0.36
C VAL A 951 47.39 28.93 -0.81
N GLU A 952 47.52 28.76 -2.12
CA GLU A 952 48.39 27.74 -2.71
C GLU A 952 49.48 28.43 -3.54
N ARG A 953 50.75 28.09 -3.31
CA ARG A 953 51.84 28.54 -4.18
C ARG A 953 51.89 27.64 -5.41
N ILE A 954 51.64 28.21 -6.59
CA ILE A 954 51.59 27.47 -7.86
C ILE A 954 52.84 27.67 -8.75
N ALA A 955 53.66 28.70 -8.50
CA ALA A 955 54.96 28.89 -9.17
C ALA A 955 55.97 29.70 -8.32
N ASP A 956 57.27 29.41 -8.47
CA ASP A 956 58.39 30.14 -7.83
C ASP A 956 58.90 31.30 -8.71
N ALA A 957 59.47 32.34 -8.08
CA ALA A 957 60.16 33.43 -8.78
C ALA A 957 61.42 32.91 -9.48
N ARG A 958 61.54 33.09 -10.80
CA ARG A 958 62.82 32.87 -11.50
C ARG A 958 63.70 34.13 -11.38
N PRO A 959 64.97 34.02 -10.95
CA PRO A 959 65.85 35.19 -10.85
C PRO A 959 66.19 35.73 -12.24
N GLU A 960 66.16 37.06 -12.38
CA GLU A 960 66.63 37.74 -13.61
C GLU A 960 68.09 37.36 -13.90
N GLY A 961 68.31 36.67 -15.02
CA GLY A 961 69.65 36.46 -15.58
C GLY A 961 70.29 35.08 -15.43
N SER A 962 69.54 33.98 -15.38
CA SER A 962 70.13 32.64 -15.57
C SER A 962 69.98 32.15 -17.02
N ASP A 963 70.72 32.75 -17.95
CA ASP A 963 71.18 32.02 -19.13
C ASP A 963 72.12 30.91 -18.63
N ARG A 964 71.77 29.64 -18.82
CA ARG A 964 72.74 28.53 -18.87
C ARG A 964 72.16 27.26 -19.49
N GLU A 965 72.67 27.03 -20.71
CA GLU A 965 72.96 25.78 -21.46
C GLU A 965 71.89 24.69 -21.61
#